data_AF-A0A925BKA1-F1
#
_entry.id   AF-A0A925BKA1-F1
#
_cell.length_a   1.000
_cell.length_b   1.000
_cell.length_c   1.000
_cell.angle_alpha   90.00
_cell.angle_beta   90.00
_cell.angle_gamma   90.00
#
_symmetry.space_group_name_H-M   'P 1'
#
loop_
_entity.id
_entity.type
_entity.pdbx_description
1 polymer ?
#
loop_
_entity_poly.entity_id
_entity_poly.type
_entity_poly.pdbx_seq_one_letter_code
_entity_poly.pdbx_strand_id
1 'polypeptide(L)'
;HSEPLKLVAEVVQFNRYQMEEPFLKELSQFAKSIAPESAEARQIEIARLESNDQYTEAAALSRQAAEQEPDKAKQQPHWYAYLTQMHKAGDLLSGFAAHPDPKSAFQDLVGGMEEGESIIDVEELPPLVAAYREKQPDDPWLAYYEGYYAAVKFRFADAEKSFAEAERLLPPSKPEAGVFGSLNEDEDDELAGLRNLLRNQRCRARYELGQAVEALEAYSRHESAYQTLAQVAVQYHHWNALNRLNQSFAVQQPRNLWLTYYEAKSLLAAKNFDGVHGKLRTLSTRESESPGIEYYRGGLELDLLLAEVADPVAAYKRSKDHATAFNRISQKLLAERDWDNLEKLCQQNRVGPSNPEVIFLRLEQAWRQREYDRLVKLLTPWPTETLAQRSYLEDTWRERLVRSLLRLNRWDEAHQFAQETYQLHEEAWPLVMTYVARSNAEEIAKLLREDESFAETWKQQDFATDRELRAVLLDEAFAELRQQQLFSLPNHRDGESLTLLYRQPIKLSEPWLRERLSQPDAPAEVLVTSEDTAAVTWKGRRFLLMSVPTPYFPPDHVENLVPSNSRPLPKGDRYTVYVEQRAHLMIVALRDDDDDPWNSPSISVRECGARLLNADVVGAIHGQSIGWFKDLIPLAEDSAEALASRRPFSEIAPQGFVVRERDNDFQLSPDEKQALKKLIEFQRIDPKLPPILVNVLMVDAQIRMVEPFRVIDLRRQRFGGYELIAEFAGPTPNTRFPELRPGLKFVIPIEQVYNFGKKSP
;
A
#
# COMPACT_ATOMS: atom_id res chain seq x y z
N HIS A 1 -24.05 35.83 -23.14
CA HIS A 1 -23.71 35.78 -21.70
C HIS A 1 -23.38 34.36 -21.21
N SER A 2 -23.87 33.29 -21.86
CA SER A 2 -23.55 31.90 -21.46
C SER A 2 -22.14 31.44 -21.83
N GLU A 3 -21.56 31.89 -22.96
CA GLU A 3 -20.23 31.43 -23.39
C GLU A 3 -19.09 31.70 -22.39
N PRO A 4 -18.94 32.92 -21.82
CA PRO A 4 -17.89 33.16 -20.82
C PRO A 4 -18.06 32.29 -19.57
N LEU A 5 -19.30 32.07 -19.15
CA LEU A 5 -19.58 31.28 -17.95
C LEU A 5 -19.30 29.79 -18.17
N LYS A 6 -19.62 29.28 -19.36
CA LYS A 6 -19.28 27.93 -19.79
C LYS A 6 -17.77 27.71 -19.79
N LEU A 7 -17.00 28.65 -20.35
CA LEU A 7 -15.55 28.58 -20.35
C LEU A 7 -14.97 28.57 -18.93
N VAL A 8 -15.51 29.41 -18.02
CA VAL A 8 -15.09 29.41 -16.61
C VAL A 8 -15.40 28.07 -15.95
N ALA A 9 -16.60 27.50 -16.17
CA ALA A 9 -16.95 26.21 -15.61
C ALA A 9 -16.08 25.06 -16.15
N GLU A 10 -15.76 25.05 -17.45
CA GLU A 10 -14.82 24.10 -18.05
C GLU A 10 -13.42 24.25 -17.44
N VAL A 11 -12.92 25.48 -17.29
CA VAL A 11 -11.62 25.75 -16.64
C VAL A 11 -11.61 25.27 -15.20
N VAL A 12 -12.68 25.52 -14.44
CA VAL A 12 -12.82 25.00 -13.07
C VAL A 12 -12.87 23.48 -13.06
N GLN A 13 -13.61 22.84 -13.97
CA GLN A 13 -13.68 21.38 -14.06
C GLN A 13 -12.32 20.73 -14.28
N PHE A 14 -11.50 21.29 -15.18
CA PHE A 14 -10.17 20.75 -15.47
C PHE A 14 -9.14 21.03 -14.38
N ASN A 15 -9.29 22.12 -13.61
CA ASN A 15 -8.29 22.58 -12.64
C ASN A 15 -8.80 22.58 -11.19
N ARG A 16 -9.95 21.96 -10.88
CA ARG A 16 -10.59 22.07 -9.55
C ARG A 16 -9.70 21.69 -8.38
N TYR A 17 -8.76 20.76 -8.59
CA TYR A 17 -7.82 20.31 -7.56
C TYR A 17 -6.58 21.19 -7.41
N GLN A 18 -6.41 22.16 -8.31
CA GLN A 18 -5.26 23.08 -8.33
C GLN A 18 -5.67 24.53 -8.02
N MET A 19 -6.97 24.81 -7.94
CA MET A 19 -7.47 26.16 -7.69
C MET A 19 -7.61 26.43 -6.20
N GLU A 20 -7.08 27.55 -5.74
CA GLU A 20 -7.23 28.01 -4.36
C GLU A 20 -8.66 28.51 -4.08
N GLU A 21 -9.08 28.39 -2.81
CA GLU A 21 -10.39 28.82 -2.33
C GLU A 21 -10.75 30.27 -2.67
N PRO A 22 -9.86 31.28 -2.47
CA PRO A 22 -10.23 32.67 -2.73
C PRO A 22 -10.58 32.90 -4.19
N PHE A 23 -9.86 32.21 -5.10
CA PHE A 23 -10.12 32.29 -6.53
C PHE A 23 -11.45 31.63 -6.90
N LEU A 24 -11.72 30.42 -6.38
CA LEU A 24 -13.01 29.74 -6.57
C LEU A 24 -14.19 30.55 -6.02
N LYS A 25 -13.97 31.27 -4.91
CA LYS A 25 -14.96 32.19 -4.33
C LYS A 25 -15.25 33.37 -5.24
N GLU A 26 -14.23 34.01 -5.82
CA GLU A 26 -14.42 35.09 -6.80
C GLU A 26 -15.14 34.59 -8.06
N LEU A 27 -14.74 33.42 -8.59
CA LEU A 27 -15.40 32.79 -9.73
C LEU A 27 -16.87 32.45 -9.43
N SER A 28 -17.17 31.94 -8.23
CA SER A 28 -18.53 31.68 -7.79
C SER A 28 -19.37 32.96 -7.70
N GLN A 29 -18.81 34.04 -7.13
CA GLN A 29 -19.49 35.35 -7.08
C GLN A 29 -19.74 35.91 -8.48
N PHE A 30 -18.75 35.82 -9.36
CA PHE A 30 -18.87 36.21 -10.76
C PHE A 30 -19.98 35.42 -11.47
N ALA A 31 -19.98 34.11 -11.34
CA ALA A 31 -20.99 33.23 -11.91
C ALA A 31 -22.40 33.56 -11.40
N LYS A 32 -22.54 33.77 -10.08
CA LYS A 32 -23.80 34.17 -9.44
C LYS A 32 -24.30 35.54 -9.91
N SER A 33 -23.40 36.47 -10.26
CA SER A 33 -23.77 37.78 -10.79
C SER A 33 -24.32 37.74 -12.23
N ILE A 34 -23.94 36.73 -13.01
CA ILE A 34 -24.35 36.57 -14.41
C ILE A 34 -25.62 35.73 -14.52
N ALA A 35 -25.62 34.55 -13.89
CA ALA A 35 -26.70 33.58 -13.98
C ALA A 35 -26.71 32.68 -12.73
N PRO A 36 -27.29 33.13 -11.61
CA PRO A 36 -27.19 32.45 -10.31
C PRO A 36 -27.79 31.05 -10.28
N GLU A 37 -28.72 30.75 -11.19
CA GLU A 37 -29.38 29.45 -11.27
C GLU A 37 -28.85 28.57 -12.41
N SER A 38 -27.81 29.01 -13.12
CA SER A 38 -27.22 28.21 -14.20
C SER A 38 -26.49 26.96 -13.68
N ALA A 39 -26.41 25.92 -14.51
CA ALA A 39 -25.66 24.70 -14.20
C ALA A 39 -24.17 25.01 -13.97
N GLU A 40 -23.61 25.91 -14.78
CA GLU A 40 -22.24 26.38 -14.67
C GLU A 40 -21.97 27.09 -13.33
N ALA A 41 -22.88 27.98 -12.89
CA ALA A 41 -22.73 28.65 -11.59
C ALA A 41 -22.78 27.66 -10.41
N ARG A 42 -23.59 26.61 -10.51
CA ARG A 42 -23.62 25.53 -9.51
C ARG A 42 -22.34 24.71 -9.52
N GLN A 43 -21.83 24.36 -10.70
CA GLN A 43 -20.58 23.59 -10.82
C GLN A 43 -19.39 24.32 -10.16
N ILE A 44 -19.30 25.65 -10.36
CA ILE A 44 -18.27 26.49 -9.73
C ILE A 44 -18.47 26.54 -8.20
N GLU A 45 -19.72 26.66 -7.73
CA GLU A 45 -20.01 26.63 -6.29
C GLU A 45 -19.72 25.27 -5.65
N ILE A 46 -20.01 24.16 -6.34
CA ILE A 46 -19.67 22.81 -5.89
C ILE A 46 -18.15 22.71 -5.71
N ALA A 47 -17.36 23.13 -6.69
CA ALA A 47 -15.89 23.13 -6.59
C ALA A 47 -15.39 23.98 -5.41
N ARG A 48 -15.99 25.16 -5.16
CA ARG A 48 -15.67 26.00 -4.00
C ARG A 48 -16.01 25.34 -2.66
N LEU A 49 -17.13 24.62 -2.59
CA LEU A 49 -17.52 23.89 -1.38
C LEU A 49 -16.60 22.70 -1.14
N GLU A 50 -16.24 21.96 -2.20
CA GLU A 50 -15.26 20.87 -2.14
C GLU A 50 -13.89 21.36 -1.64
N SER A 51 -13.40 22.52 -2.12
CA SER A 51 -12.13 23.10 -1.68
C SER A 51 -12.13 23.59 -0.22
N ASN A 52 -13.31 23.68 0.40
CA ASN A 52 -13.50 24.07 1.80
C ASN A 52 -13.88 22.87 2.70
N ASP A 53 -13.78 21.64 2.19
CA ASP A 53 -14.24 20.41 2.86
C ASP A 53 -15.74 20.46 3.27
N GLN A 54 -16.54 21.32 2.64
CA GLN A 54 -17.99 21.44 2.85
C GLN A 54 -18.74 20.40 2.01
N TYR A 55 -18.37 19.12 2.17
CA TYR A 55 -18.81 18.04 1.30
C TYR A 55 -20.32 17.77 1.39
N THR A 56 -20.95 18.02 2.54
CA THR A 56 -22.41 17.86 2.70
C THR A 56 -23.18 18.88 1.86
N GLU A 57 -22.76 20.15 1.90
CA GLU A 57 -23.35 21.22 1.09
C GLU A 57 -23.05 21.03 -0.40
N ALA A 58 -21.83 20.60 -0.75
CA ALA A 58 -21.45 20.26 -2.11
C ALA A 58 -22.34 19.14 -2.67
N ALA A 59 -22.55 18.08 -1.88
CA ALA A 59 -23.42 16.97 -2.22
C ALA A 59 -24.86 17.45 -2.44
N ALA A 60 -25.41 18.29 -1.56
CA ALA A 60 -26.75 18.85 -1.74
C ALA A 60 -26.90 19.63 -3.07
N LEU A 61 -25.90 20.42 -3.45
CA LEU A 61 -25.90 21.13 -4.74
C LEU A 61 -25.73 20.19 -5.93
N SER A 62 -24.87 19.19 -5.86
CA SER A 62 -24.70 18.18 -6.91
C SER A 62 -25.98 17.40 -7.16
N ARG A 63 -26.65 16.98 -6.08
CA ARG A 63 -27.98 16.34 -6.15
C ARG A 63 -29.01 17.27 -6.80
N GLN A 64 -29.07 18.53 -6.38
CA GLN A 64 -29.97 19.51 -6.99
C GLN A 64 -29.68 19.70 -8.49
N ALA A 65 -28.41 19.75 -8.88
CA ALA A 65 -28.02 19.84 -10.29
C ALA A 65 -28.46 18.60 -11.07
N ALA A 66 -28.26 17.40 -10.51
CA ALA A 66 -28.72 16.16 -11.12
C ALA A 66 -30.24 16.12 -11.27
N GLU A 67 -31.02 16.47 -10.23
CA GLU A 67 -32.48 16.45 -10.27
C GLU A 67 -33.07 17.45 -11.26
N GLN A 68 -32.34 18.52 -11.61
CA GLN A 68 -32.80 19.56 -12.53
C GLN A 68 -32.30 19.39 -13.98
N GLU A 69 -31.31 18.55 -14.23
CA GLU A 69 -30.79 18.29 -15.57
C GLU A 69 -31.73 17.34 -16.33
N PRO A 70 -32.43 17.80 -17.37
CA PRO A 70 -33.38 16.96 -18.12
C PRO A 70 -32.69 15.90 -19.00
N ASP A 71 -31.44 16.12 -19.41
CA ASP A 71 -30.68 15.17 -20.22
C ASP A 71 -30.01 14.13 -19.33
N LYS A 72 -30.49 12.89 -19.39
CA LYS A 72 -29.96 11.76 -18.59
C LYS A 72 -28.44 11.59 -18.73
N ALA A 73 -27.88 11.84 -19.91
CA ALA A 73 -26.44 11.70 -20.13
C ALA A 73 -25.64 12.76 -19.37
N LYS A 74 -26.20 13.95 -19.19
CA LYS A 74 -25.60 15.04 -18.40
C LYS A 74 -25.94 14.95 -16.92
N GLN A 75 -27.02 14.24 -16.57
CA GLN A 75 -27.40 13.96 -15.20
C GLN A 75 -26.37 13.05 -14.51
N GLN A 76 -25.81 12.06 -15.22
CA GLN A 76 -24.91 11.06 -14.64
C GLN A 76 -23.66 11.67 -13.98
N PRO A 77 -22.89 12.59 -14.60
CA PRO A 77 -21.76 13.25 -13.94
C PRO A 77 -22.12 13.98 -12.64
N HIS A 78 -23.33 14.55 -12.53
CA HIS A 78 -23.78 15.21 -11.30
C HIS A 78 -24.10 14.22 -10.18
N TRP A 79 -24.66 13.06 -10.52
CA TRP A 79 -24.86 11.97 -9.56
C TRP A 79 -23.55 11.34 -9.11
N TYR A 80 -22.60 11.14 -10.02
CA TYR A 80 -21.24 10.69 -9.69
C TYR A 80 -20.56 11.66 -8.71
N ALA A 81 -20.66 12.97 -8.98
CA ALA A 81 -20.15 14.01 -8.09
C ALA A 81 -20.82 13.93 -6.70
N TYR A 82 -22.15 13.83 -6.66
CA TYR A 82 -22.92 13.64 -5.41
C TYR A 82 -22.40 12.47 -4.59
N LEU A 83 -22.23 11.29 -5.19
CA LEU A 83 -21.75 10.09 -4.49
C LEU A 83 -20.31 10.28 -3.96
N THR A 84 -19.43 10.88 -4.77
CA THR A 84 -18.06 11.22 -4.35
C THR A 84 -18.07 12.14 -3.12
N GLN A 85 -18.94 13.16 -3.11
CA GLN A 85 -19.02 14.10 -1.99
C GLN A 85 -19.66 13.47 -0.75
N MET A 86 -20.66 12.61 -0.91
CA MET A 86 -21.25 11.86 0.22
C MET A 86 -20.22 10.90 0.84
N HIS A 87 -19.38 10.25 0.02
CA HIS A 87 -18.26 9.45 0.51
C HIS A 87 -17.26 10.28 1.31
N LYS A 88 -16.80 11.41 0.77
CA LYS A 88 -15.91 12.35 1.47
C LYS A 88 -16.52 12.94 2.74
N ALA A 89 -17.84 13.07 2.81
CA ALA A 89 -18.57 13.50 3.99
C ALA A 89 -18.73 12.38 5.05
N GLY A 90 -18.28 11.15 4.78
CA GLY A 90 -18.46 9.99 5.67
C GLY A 90 -19.87 9.41 5.67
N ASP A 91 -20.72 9.78 4.70
CA ASP A 91 -22.14 9.41 4.63
C ASP A 91 -22.48 8.65 3.32
N LEU A 92 -21.55 7.78 2.90
CA LEU A 92 -21.62 6.96 1.70
C LEU A 92 -22.98 6.26 1.53
N LEU A 93 -23.47 5.59 2.58
CA LEU A 93 -24.69 4.78 2.50
C LEU A 93 -25.95 5.63 2.32
N SER A 94 -26.03 6.82 2.93
CA SER A 94 -27.14 7.73 2.68
C SER A 94 -27.10 8.28 1.25
N GLY A 95 -25.89 8.57 0.74
CA GLY A 95 -25.67 8.96 -0.65
C GLY A 95 -26.18 7.91 -1.62
N PHE A 96 -25.75 6.66 -1.43
CA PHE A 96 -26.23 5.52 -2.19
C PHE A 96 -27.76 5.35 -2.07
N ALA A 97 -28.32 5.49 -0.87
CA ALA A 97 -29.75 5.31 -0.64
C ALA A 97 -30.61 6.37 -1.36
N ALA A 98 -30.09 7.59 -1.49
CA ALA A 98 -30.74 8.74 -2.12
C ALA A 98 -30.66 8.74 -3.66
N HIS A 99 -29.73 7.99 -4.25
CA HIS A 99 -29.58 7.90 -5.69
C HIS A 99 -30.82 7.25 -6.34
N PRO A 100 -31.36 7.81 -7.45
CA PRO A 100 -32.61 7.33 -8.06
C PRO A 100 -32.48 5.96 -8.72
N ASP A 101 -31.27 5.59 -9.14
CA ASP A 101 -30.95 4.29 -9.71
C ASP A 101 -29.89 3.58 -8.83
N PRO A 102 -30.28 2.62 -7.98
CA PRO A 102 -29.35 1.90 -7.13
C PRO A 102 -28.25 1.17 -7.91
N LYS A 103 -28.54 0.69 -9.13
CA LYS A 103 -27.55 -0.07 -9.93
C LYS A 103 -26.44 0.85 -10.39
N SER A 104 -26.82 1.96 -11.04
CA SER A 104 -25.87 3.01 -11.46
C SER A 104 -25.06 3.53 -10.27
N ALA A 105 -25.71 3.81 -9.12
CA ALA A 105 -25.01 4.27 -7.91
C ALA A 105 -23.97 3.27 -7.41
N PHE A 106 -24.34 1.99 -7.37
CA PHE A 106 -23.43 0.93 -6.95
C PHE A 106 -22.23 0.89 -7.88
N GLN A 107 -22.46 0.86 -9.19
CA GLN A 107 -21.41 0.82 -10.23
C GLN A 107 -20.48 2.03 -10.20
N ASP A 108 -20.98 3.24 -9.99
CA ASP A 108 -20.15 4.44 -9.85
C ASP A 108 -19.22 4.34 -8.63
N LEU A 109 -19.72 3.78 -7.52
CA LEU A 109 -18.94 3.65 -6.28
C LEU A 109 -17.82 2.60 -6.40
N VAL A 110 -18.10 1.49 -7.08
CA VAL A 110 -17.19 0.32 -7.17
C VAL A 110 -16.45 0.20 -8.51
N GLY A 111 -16.76 1.07 -9.48
CA GLY A 111 -16.13 1.11 -10.80
C GLY A 111 -14.64 1.37 -10.68
N GLY A 112 -13.81 0.68 -11.47
CA GLY A 112 -12.35 0.85 -11.41
C GLY A 112 -11.67 0.27 -10.16
N MET A 113 -12.39 -0.44 -9.28
CA MET A 113 -11.81 -1.01 -8.05
C MET A 113 -10.63 -1.96 -8.32
N GLU A 114 -10.63 -2.70 -9.44
CA GLU A 114 -9.48 -3.56 -9.81
C GLU A 114 -8.21 -2.78 -10.18
N GLU A 115 -8.39 -1.52 -10.58
CA GLU A 115 -7.34 -0.60 -11.04
C GLU A 115 -6.97 0.41 -9.93
N GLY A 116 -7.71 0.41 -8.81
CA GLY A 116 -7.55 1.36 -7.71
C GLY A 116 -8.15 2.74 -7.99
N GLU A 117 -9.13 2.82 -8.91
CA GLU A 117 -9.78 4.07 -9.32
C GLU A 117 -11.19 4.25 -8.74
N SER A 118 -11.66 3.33 -7.88
CA SER A 118 -12.99 3.41 -7.27
C SER A 118 -13.13 4.57 -6.29
N ILE A 119 -14.37 5.07 -6.12
CA ILE A 119 -14.69 6.09 -5.11
C ILE A 119 -14.41 5.52 -3.71
N ILE A 120 -14.81 4.26 -3.47
CA ILE A 120 -14.66 3.61 -2.17
C ILE A 120 -13.44 2.70 -2.13
N ASP A 121 -12.93 2.49 -0.92
CA ASP A 121 -11.92 1.47 -0.66
C ASP A 121 -12.54 0.06 -0.57
N VAL A 122 -11.71 -0.97 -0.77
CA VAL A 122 -12.15 -2.38 -0.71
C VAL A 122 -12.75 -2.77 0.66
N GLU A 123 -12.34 -2.11 1.74
CA GLU A 123 -12.88 -2.35 3.09
C GLU A 123 -14.29 -1.78 3.30
N GLU A 124 -14.69 -0.79 2.49
CA GLU A 124 -16.03 -0.18 2.53
C GLU A 124 -17.06 -0.95 1.69
N LEU A 125 -16.60 -1.95 0.92
CA LEU A 125 -17.44 -2.75 0.04
C LEU A 125 -18.50 -3.61 0.78
N PRO A 126 -18.22 -4.27 1.93
CA PRO A 126 -19.22 -5.09 2.62
C PRO A 126 -20.52 -4.35 3.01
N PRO A 127 -20.50 -3.18 3.69
CA PRO A 127 -21.73 -2.46 4.00
C PRO A 127 -22.46 -1.96 2.75
N LEU A 128 -21.74 -1.54 1.69
CA LEU A 128 -22.35 -1.14 0.42
C LEU A 128 -23.05 -2.32 -0.28
N VAL A 129 -22.41 -3.50 -0.31
CA VAL A 129 -22.99 -4.74 -0.85
C VAL A 129 -24.25 -5.13 -0.06
N ALA A 130 -24.25 -4.99 1.26
CA ALA A 130 -25.43 -5.26 2.08
C ALA A 130 -26.59 -4.30 1.72
N ALA A 131 -26.33 -3.00 1.58
CA ALA A 131 -27.33 -2.02 1.18
C ALA A 131 -27.83 -2.24 -0.26
N TYR A 132 -26.94 -2.61 -1.19
CA TYR A 132 -27.32 -2.93 -2.56
C TYR A 132 -28.19 -4.19 -2.63
N ARG A 133 -27.89 -5.23 -1.83
CA ARG A 133 -28.68 -6.46 -1.73
C ARG A 133 -30.13 -6.23 -1.38
N GLU A 134 -30.42 -5.30 -0.48
CA GLU A 134 -31.78 -4.99 -0.08
C GLU A 134 -32.62 -4.44 -1.24
N LYS A 135 -31.97 -3.75 -2.18
CA LYS A 135 -32.62 -3.10 -3.33
C LYS A 135 -32.63 -3.99 -4.58
N GLN A 136 -31.56 -4.74 -4.82
CA GLN A 136 -31.34 -5.54 -6.04
C GLN A 136 -30.73 -6.92 -5.67
N PRO A 137 -31.48 -7.82 -5.00
CA PRO A 137 -30.95 -9.08 -4.48
C PRO A 137 -30.49 -10.06 -5.56
N ASP A 138 -31.02 -9.94 -6.78
CA ASP A 138 -30.75 -10.85 -7.89
C ASP A 138 -29.73 -10.28 -8.90
N ASP A 139 -29.12 -9.12 -8.63
CA ASP A 139 -28.12 -8.53 -9.52
C ASP A 139 -26.81 -9.33 -9.47
N PRO A 140 -26.30 -9.85 -10.60
CA PRO A 140 -25.04 -10.59 -10.64
C PRO A 140 -23.82 -9.77 -10.16
N TRP A 141 -23.84 -8.44 -10.24
CA TRP A 141 -22.76 -7.59 -9.73
C TRP A 141 -22.57 -7.72 -8.22
N LEU A 142 -23.63 -7.97 -7.47
CA LEU A 142 -23.56 -8.17 -6.02
C LEU A 142 -22.66 -9.36 -5.69
N ALA A 143 -22.94 -10.52 -6.29
CA ALA A 143 -22.17 -11.73 -6.07
C ALA A 143 -20.75 -11.62 -6.68
N TYR A 144 -20.56 -10.84 -7.75
CA TYR A 144 -19.24 -10.52 -8.29
C TYR A 144 -18.38 -9.81 -7.25
N TYR A 145 -18.85 -8.70 -6.69
CA TYR A 145 -18.07 -7.90 -5.75
C TYR A 145 -17.85 -8.60 -4.40
N GLU A 146 -18.77 -9.47 -3.96
CA GLU A 146 -18.49 -10.39 -2.85
C GLU A 146 -17.33 -11.34 -3.14
N GLY A 147 -17.28 -11.87 -4.37
CA GLY A 147 -16.18 -12.71 -4.82
C GLY A 147 -14.86 -11.95 -4.89
N TYR A 148 -14.89 -10.71 -5.40
CA TYR A 148 -13.73 -9.83 -5.46
C TYR A 148 -13.18 -9.53 -4.06
N TYR A 149 -14.03 -9.12 -3.11
CA TYR A 149 -13.65 -8.91 -1.72
C TYR A 149 -13.01 -10.17 -1.11
N ALA A 150 -13.63 -11.34 -1.31
CA ALA A 150 -13.07 -12.60 -0.84
C ALA A 150 -11.69 -12.90 -1.46
N ALA A 151 -11.50 -12.64 -2.75
CA ALA A 151 -10.23 -12.84 -3.45
C ALA A 151 -9.11 -11.93 -2.93
N VAL A 152 -9.40 -10.64 -2.71
CA VAL A 152 -8.45 -9.67 -2.11
C VAL A 152 -8.03 -10.11 -0.70
N LYS A 153 -8.95 -10.72 0.05
CA LYS A 153 -8.67 -11.32 1.36
C LYS A 153 -8.08 -12.75 1.28
N PHE A 154 -7.63 -13.19 0.11
CA PHE A 154 -7.07 -14.53 -0.13
C PHE A 154 -8.01 -15.71 0.23
N ARG A 155 -9.32 -15.47 0.34
CA ARG A 155 -10.35 -16.49 0.60
C ARG A 155 -10.88 -17.07 -0.71
N PHE A 156 -10.00 -17.72 -1.48
CA PHE A 156 -10.31 -18.13 -2.85
C PHE A 156 -11.47 -19.12 -3.01
N ALA A 157 -11.74 -19.96 -1.99
CA ALA A 157 -12.89 -20.85 -1.99
C ALA A 157 -14.21 -20.07 -1.91
N ASP A 158 -14.27 -19.06 -1.04
CA ASP A 158 -15.43 -18.16 -0.93
C ASP A 158 -15.57 -17.33 -2.21
N ALA A 159 -14.45 -16.85 -2.76
CA ALA A 159 -14.43 -16.12 -4.02
C ALA A 159 -15.01 -16.92 -5.18
N GLU A 160 -14.56 -18.18 -5.36
CA GLU A 160 -15.07 -19.07 -6.41
C GLU A 160 -16.57 -19.28 -6.28
N LYS A 161 -17.06 -19.51 -5.05
CA LYS A 161 -18.47 -19.69 -4.76
C LYS A 161 -19.29 -18.46 -5.13
N SER A 162 -18.86 -17.27 -4.73
CA SER A 162 -19.56 -16.01 -5.03
C SER A 162 -19.54 -15.70 -6.52
N PHE A 163 -18.41 -15.86 -7.21
CA PHE A 163 -18.35 -15.69 -8.65
C PHE A 163 -19.20 -16.72 -9.40
N ALA A 164 -19.29 -17.98 -8.92
CA ALA A 164 -20.16 -18.99 -9.51
C ALA A 164 -21.65 -18.60 -9.38
N GLU A 165 -22.03 -18.00 -8.24
CA GLU A 165 -23.37 -17.49 -8.02
C GLU A 165 -23.69 -16.31 -8.95
N ALA A 166 -22.76 -15.36 -9.10
CA ALA A 166 -22.89 -14.27 -10.06
C ALA A 166 -23.11 -14.77 -11.49
N GLU A 167 -22.37 -15.79 -11.92
CA GLU A 167 -22.57 -16.39 -13.24
C GLU A 167 -23.93 -17.09 -13.37
N ARG A 168 -24.43 -17.71 -12.30
CA ARG A 168 -25.77 -18.33 -12.26
C ARG A 168 -26.90 -17.30 -12.38
N LEU A 169 -26.70 -16.11 -11.80
CA LEU A 169 -27.66 -15.00 -11.83
C LEU A 169 -27.71 -14.29 -13.19
N LEU A 170 -26.64 -14.39 -14.00
CA LEU A 170 -26.66 -13.85 -15.34
C LEU A 170 -27.76 -14.50 -16.20
N PRO A 171 -28.49 -13.71 -17.02
CA PRO A 171 -29.43 -14.29 -17.98
C PRO A 171 -28.70 -15.26 -18.93
N PRO A 172 -29.37 -16.17 -19.64
CA PRO A 172 -28.72 -16.89 -20.73
C PRO A 172 -28.22 -15.90 -21.78
N SER A 173 -27.00 -16.08 -22.30
CA SER A 173 -26.53 -15.26 -23.42
C SER A 173 -27.48 -15.43 -24.60
N LYS A 174 -27.86 -14.33 -25.25
CA LYS A 174 -28.55 -14.43 -26.55
C LYS A 174 -27.63 -15.25 -27.47
N PRO A 175 -28.15 -16.26 -28.20
CA PRO A 175 -27.33 -16.99 -29.15
C PRO A 175 -26.69 -15.97 -30.08
N GLU A 176 -25.36 -15.98 -30.16
CA GLU A 176 -24.56 -15.04 -30.95
C GLU A 176 -25.15 -14.94 -32.35
N ALA A 177 -25.96 -13.92 -32.59
CA ALA A 177 -26.62 -13.70 -33.86
C ALA A 177 -25.56 -13.15 -34.80
N GLY A 178 -24.73 -14.03 -35.36
CA GLY A 178 -23.77 -13.76 -36.42
C GLY A 178 -22.92 -12.51 -36.18
N VAL A 179 -21.72 -12.71 -35.66
CA VAL A 179 -20.59 -11.76 -35.70
C VAL A 179 -20.71 -10.85 -36.94
N PHE A 180 -20.76 -9.54 -36.71
CA PHE A 180 -20.96 -8.42 -37.65
C PHE A 180 -22.38 -7.83 -37.77
N GLY A 181 -22.68 -6.87 -36.88
CA GLY A 181 -23.34 -5.63 -37.27
C GLY A 181 -24.70 -5.35 -36.66
N SER A 182 -24.73 -4.82 -35.44
CA SER A 182 -25.80 -3.93 -34.99
C SER A 182 -25.37 -3.20 -33.73
N LEU A 183 -25.10 -1.89 -33.87
CA LEU A 183 -24.66 -0.95 -32.82
C LEU A 183 -25.74 -0.61 -31.77
N ASN A 184 -26.67 -1.53 -31.47
CA ASN A 184 -27.50 -1.39 -30.27
C ASN A 184 -26.73 -2.05 -29.12
N GLU A 185 -25.65 -1.38 -28.72
CA GLU A 185 -24.46 -1.94 -28.07
C GLU A 185 -24.52 -1.90 -26.53
N ASP A 186 -25.24 -0.98 -25.91
CA ASP A 186 -24.91 -0.62 -24.52
C ASP A 186 -25.24 -1.69 -23.44
N GLU A 187 -26.43 -2.33 -23.47
CA GLU A 187 -26.83 -3.30 -22.42
C GLU A 187 -26.26 -4.71 -22.64
N ASP A 188 -26.18 -5.17 -23.89
CA ASP A 188 -25.61 -6.48 -24.20
C ASP A 188 -24.09 -6.47 -23.98
N ASP A 189 -23.42 -5.32 -24.13
CA ASP A 189 -21.98 -5.16 -23.87
C ASP A 189 -21.63 -5.18 -22.38
N GLU A 190 -22.46 -4.57 -21.51
CA GLU A 190 -22.23 -4.58 -20.06
C GLU A 190 -22.23 -6.03 -19.51
N LEU A 191 -23.26 -6.82 -19.85
CA LEU A 191 -23.39 -8.21 -19.40
C LEU A 191 -22.35 -9.12 -20.06
N ALA A 192 -21.95 -8.84 -21.30
CA ALA A 192 -20.84 -9.56 -21.95
C ALA A 192 -19.49 -9.26 -21.26
N GLY A 193 -19.27 -8.00 -20.88
CA GLY A 193 -18.13 -7.55 -20.07
C GLY A 193 -18.09 -8.29 -18.74
N LEU A 194 -19.19 -8.27 -17.98
CA LEU A 194 -19.30 -8.98 -16.70
C LEU A 194 -19.08 -10.49 -16.84
N ARG A 195 -19.60 -11.14 -17.90
CA ARG A 195 -19.30 -12.57 -18.16
C ARG A 195 -17.81 -12.84 -18.33
N ASN A 196 -17.11 -11.98 -19.06
CA ASN A 196 -15.68 -12.13 -19.28
C ASN A 196 -14.90 -11.90 -17.98
N LEU A 197 -15.27 -10.87 -17.19
CA LEU A 197 -14.70 -10.64 -15.86
C LEU A 197 -14.91 -11.85 -14.95
N LEU A 198 -16.15 -12.35 -14.83
CA LEU A 198 -16.48 -13.53 -14.03
C LEU A 198 -15.70 -14.76 -14.46
N ARG A 199 -15.60 -15.03 -15.77
CA ARG A 199 -14.82 -16.15 -16.28
C ARG A 199 -13.35 -16.04 -15.85
N ASN A 200 -12.76 -14.86 -16.00
CA ASN A 200 -11.36 -14.61 -15.66
C ASN A 200 -11.13 -14.73 -14.14
N GLN A 201 -12.02 -14.15 -13.33
CA GLN A 201 -11.92 -14.20 -11.87
C GLN A 201 -12.16 -15.61 -11.31
N ARG A 202 -13.13 -16.36 -11.86
CA ARG A 202 -13.31 -17.79 -11.53
C ARG A 202 -12.11 -18.63 -11.91
N CYS A 203 -11.50 -18.38 -13.07
CA CYS A 203 -10.27 -19.05 -13.48
C CYS A 203 -9.13 -18.75 -12.49
N ARG A 204 -8.95 -17.49 -12.07
CA ARG A 204 -7.95 -17.11 -11.07
C ARG A 204 -8.20 -17.77 -9.72
N ALA A 205 -9.41 -17.67 -9.18
CA ALA A 205 -9.77 -18.30 -7.90
C ALA A 205 -9.54 -19.82 -7.94
N ARG A 206 -9.96 -20.51 -9.00
CA ARG A 206 -9.72 -21.96 -9.16
C ARG A 206 -8.25 -22.30 -9.36
N TYR A 207 -7.48 -21.44 -10.03
CA TYR A 207 -6.05 -21.60 -10.16
C TYR A 207 -5.36 -21.56 -8.79
N GLU A 208 -5.70 -20.58 -7.96
CA GLU A 208 -5.21 -20.47 -6.58
C GLU A 208 -5.69 -21.66 -5.74
N LEU A 209 -6.86 -22.23 -6.03
CA LEU A 209 -7.33 -23.49 -5.44
C LEU A 209 -6.62 -24.76 -5.98
N GLY A 210 -5.63 -24.63 -6.88
CA GLY A 210 -4.91 -25.76 -7.47
C GLY A 210 -5.72 -26.53 -8.51
N GLN A 211 -6.87 -25.99 -8.94
CA GLN A 211 -7.87 -26.60 -9.83
C GLN A 211 -7.81 -26.01 -11.25
N ALA A 212 -6.60 -25.68 -11.73
CA ALA A 212 -6.43 -24.97 -13.00
C ALA A 212 -6.93 -25.77 -14.22
N VAL A 213 -6.75 -27.10 -14.23
CA VAL A 213 -7.19 -27.95 -15.35
C VAL A 213 -8.71 -28.08 -15.36
N GLU A 214 -9.30 -28.26 -14.18
CA GLU A 214 -10.75 -28.33 -13.97
C GLU A 214 -11.43 -27.00 -14.33
N ALA A 215 -10.77 -25.87 -14.05
CA ALA A 215 -11.21 -24.55 -14.50
C ALA A 215 -11.22 -24.45 -16.03
N LEU A 216 -10.14 -24.91 -16.68
CA LEU A 216 -10.06 -24.93 -18.14
C LEU A 216 -11.12 -25.86 -18.75
N GLU A 217 -11.37 -27.03 -18.17
CA GLU A 217 -12.40 -27.96 -18.63
C GLU A 217 -13.82 -27.37 -18.49
N ALA A 218 -14.08 -26.60 -17.43
CA ALA A 218 -15.35 -25.90 -17.26
C ALA A 218 -15.59 -24.82 -18.33
N TYR A 219 -14.52 -24.16 -18.79
CA TYR A 219 -14.58 -23.09 -19.81
C TYR A 219 -13.91 -23.47 -21.13
N SER A 220 -13.93 -24.75 -21.44
CA SER A 220 -13.12 -25.40 -22.49
C SER A 220 -13.26 -24.76 -23.89
N ARG A 221 -14.42 -24.16 -24.16
CA ARG A 221 -14.74 -23.48 -25.42
C ARG A 221 -14.23 -22.04 -25.50
N HIS A 222 -13.78 -21.46 -24.38
CA HIS A 222 -13.36 -20.06 -24.30
C HIS A 222 -11.85 -19.94 -24.27
N GLU A 223 -11.28 -19.41 -25.35
CA GLU A 223 -9.86 -19.12 -25.46
C GLU A 223 -9.35 -18.21 -24.33
N SER A 224 -10.16 -17.23 -23.89
CA SER A 224 -9.77 -16.30 -22.83
C SER A 224 -9.49 -17.00 -21.49
N ALA A 225 -10.24 -18.07 -21.15
CA ALA A 225 -10.01 -18.83 -19.92
C ALA A 225 -8.63 -19.50 -19.93
N TYR A 226 -8.27 -20.11 -21.06
CA TYR A 226 -6.93 -20.67 -21.25
C TYR A 226 -5.85 -19.59 -21.13
N GLN A 227 -6.01 -18.44 -21.81
CA GLN A 227 -5.06 -17.34 -21.73
C GLN A 227 -4.86 -16.84 -20.29
N THR A 228 -5.93 -16.61 -19.55
CA THR A 228 -5.86 -16.18 -18.14
C THR A 228 -5.10 -17.20 -17.29
N LEU A 229 -5.48 -18.47 -17.34
CA LEU A 229 -4.84 -19.53 -16.54
C LEU A 229 -3.35 -19.69 -16.92
N ALA A 230 -3.04 -19.66 -18.22
CA ALA A 230 -1.67 -19.78 -18.70
C ALA A 230 -0.82 -18.55 -18.34
N GLN A 231 -1.38 -17.33 -18.41
CA GLN A 231 -0.71 -16.10 -17.98
C GLN A 231 -0.36 -16.15 -16.49
N VAL A 232 -1.32 -16.54 -15.66
CA VAL A 232 -1.11 -16.69 -14.21
C VAL A 232 -0.03 -17.75 -13.93
N ALA A 233 -0.05 -18.87 -14.66
CA ALA A 233 1.00 -19.89 -14.55
C ALA A 233 2.40 -19.39 -14.93
N VAL A 234 2.50 -18.54 -15.96
CA VAL A 234 3.77 -17.91 -16.36
C VAL A 234 4.23 -16.90 -15.31
N GLN A 235 3.33 -16.05 -14.80
CA GLN A 235 3.61 -15.01 -13.80
C GLN A 235 4.17 -15.60 -12.51
N TYR A 236 3.59 -16.70 -12.03
CA TYR A 236 4.06 -17.40 -10.82
C TYR A 236 5.14 -18.47 -11.11
N HIS A 237 5.63 -18.58 -12.35
CA HIS A 237 6.62 -19.59 -12.76
C HIS A 237 6.19 -21.05 -12.46
N HIS A 238 4.89 -21.33 -12.48
CA HIS A 238 4.32 -22.67 -12.27
C HIS A 238 4.31 -23.49 -13.57
N TRP A 239 5.49 -23.77 -14.12
CA TRP A 239 5.67 -24.42 -15.43
C TRP A 239 4.99 -25.80 -15.55
N ASN A 240 4.88 -26.55 -14.45
CA ASN A 240 4.15 -27.82 -14.44
C ASN A 240 2.64 -27.62 -14.63
N ALA A 241 2.06 -26.59 -14.02
CA ALA A 241 0.65 -26.25 -14.23
C ALA A 241 0.42 -25.79 -15.68
N LEU A 242 1.31 -24.94 -16.21
CA LEU A 242 1.27 -24.52 -17.61
C LEU A 242 1.32 -25.71 -18.59
N ASN A 243 2.21 -26.67 -18.36
CA ASN A 243 2.31 -27.87 -19.22
C ASN A 243 1.02 -28.70 -19.21
N ARG A 244 0.38 -28.87 -18.05
CA ARG A 244 -0.91 -29.57 -17.97
C ARG A 244 -2.03 -28.81 -18.69
N LEU A 245 -2.07 -27.49 -18.53
CA LEU A 245 -3.01 -26.62 -19.26
C LEU A 245 -2.82 -26.74 -20.78
N ASN A 246 -1.57 -26.65 -21.26
CA ASN A 246 -1.24 -26.80 -22.68
C ASN A 246 -1.71 -28.17 -23.21
N GLN A 247 -1.43 -29.26 -22.48
CA GLN A 247 -1.85 -30.61 -22.88
C GLN A 247 -3.37 -30.75 -22.96
N SER A 248 -4.11 -30.25 -21.96
CA SER A 248 -5.57 -30.31 -21.94
C SER A 248 -6.19 -29.46 -23.06
N PHE A 249 -5.71 -28.24 -23.25
CA PHE A 249 -6.21 -27.34 -24.30
C PHE A 249 -5.88 -27.83 -25.72
N ALA A 250 -4.73 -28.47 -25.92
CA ALA A 250 -4.31 -29.02 -27.21
C ALA A 250 -5.26 -30.10 -27.75
N VAL A 251 -5.92 -30.87 -26.88
CA VAL A 251 -6.93 -31.87 -27.30
C VAL A 251 -8.13 -31.18 -27.96
N GLN A 252 -8.46 -29.97 -27.53
CA GLN A 252 -9.67 -29.27 -27.92
C GLN A 252 -9.42 -28.31 -29.09
N GLN A 253 -8.32 -27.55 -29.02
CA GLN A 253 -7.97 -26.52 -30.00
C GLN A 253 -6.50 -26.63 -30.44
N PRO A 254 -6.10 -27.71 -31.14
CA PRO A 254 -4.69 -27.97 -31.48
C PRO A 254 -4.07 -26.91 -32.41
N ARG A 255 -4.89 -26.06 -33.04
CA ARG A 255 -4.45 -24.99 -33.94
C ARG A 255 -4.53 -23.60 -33.31
N ASN A 256 -4.84 -23.48 -32.02
CA ASN A 256 -4.92 -22.18 -31.37
C ASN A 256 -3.53 -21.50 -31.27
N LEU A 257 -3.46 -20.19 -31.56
CA LEU A 257 -2.19 -19.46 -31.55
C LEU A 257 -1.69 -19.16 -30.14
N TRP A 258 -2.57 -18.96 -29.17
CA TRP A 258 -2.18 -18.82 -27.76
C TRP A 258 -1.65 -20.12 -27.19
N LEU A 259 -2.20 -21.27 -27.59
CA LEU A 259 -1.60 -22.57 -27.28
C LEU A 259 -0.14 -22.61 -27.74
N THR A 260 0.08 -22.27 -29.01
CA THR A 260 1.42 -22.24 -29.62
C THR A 260 2.37 -21.29 -28.86
N TYR A 261 1.88 -20.12 -28.46
CA TYR A 261 2.64 -19.13 -27.68
C TYR A 261 3.05 -19.65 -26.29
N TYR A 262 2.10 -20.19 -25.53
CA TYR A 262 2.36 -20.68 -24.17
C TYR A 262 3.13 -22.00 -24.13
N GLU A 263 3.01 -22.85 -25.16
CA GLU A 263 3.93 -23.97 -25.37
C GLU A 263 5.36 -23.48 -25.58
N ALA A 264 5.54 -22.42 -26.36
CA ALA A 264 6.85 -21.81 -26.56
C ALA A 264 7.43 -21.22 -25.27
N LYS A 265 6.61 -20.57 -24.43
CA LYS A 265 7.02 -20.12 -23.08
C LYS A 265 7.47 -21.27 -22.19
N SER A 266 6.75 -22.39 -22.20
CA SER A 266 7.16 -23.59 -21.45
C SER A 266 8.47 -24.20 -21.97
N LEU A 267 8.61 -24.30 -23.30
CA LEU A 267 9.84 -24.77 -23.95
C LEU A 267 11.03 -23.87 -23.63
N LEU A 268 10.82 -22.56 -23.59
CA LEU A 268 11.83 -21.58 -23.20
C LEU A 268 12.27 -21.77 -21.76
N ALA A 269 11.34 -21.96 -20.82
CA ALA A 269 11.65 -22.28 -19.43
C ALA A 269 12.44 -23.60 -19.28
N ALA A 270 12.14 -24.58 -20.14
CA ALA A 270 12.88 -25.85 -20.23
C ALA A 270 14.20 -25.75 -21.04
N LYS A 271 14.58 -24.57 -21.53
CA LYS A 271 15.76 -24.33 -22.38
C LYS A 271 15.79 -25.16 -23.68
N ASN A 272 14.63 -25.52 -24.22
CA ASN A 272 14.51 -26.20 -25.52
C ASN A 272 14.35 -25.17 -26.65
N PHE A 273 15.45 -24.50 -27.01
CA PHE A 273 15.45 -23.37 -27.95
C PHE A 273 14.99 -23.76 -29.36
N ASP A 274 15.38 -24.93 -29.88
CA ASP A 274 14.92 -25.43 -31.17
C ASP A 274 13.39 -25.57 -31.22
N GLY A 275 12.80 -26.04 -30.11
CA GLY A 275 11.35 -26.10 -29.94
C GLY A 275 10.70 -24.72 -29.97
N VAL A 276 11.28 -23.73 -29.29
CA VAL A 276 10.79 -22.34 -29.30
C VAL A 276 10.85 -21.74 -30.71
N HIS A 277 11.95 -21.90 -31.45
CA HIS A 277 12.07 -21.47 -32.85
C HIS A 277 11.00 -22.10 -33.75
N GLY A 278 10.72 -23.40 -33.55
CA GLY A 278 9.63 -24.08 -34.27
C GLY A 278 8.26 -23.45 -34.01
N LYS A 279 7.95 -23.10 -32.76
CA LYS A 279 6.70 -22.45 -32.38
C LYS A 279 6.63 -21.00 -32.90
N LEU A 280 7.71 -20.24 -32.81
CA LEU A 280 7.79 -18.87 -33.36
C LEU A 280 7.54 -18.84 -34.87
N ARG A 281 8.14 -19.76 -35.64
CA ARG A 281 7.84 -19.88 -37.08
C ARG A 281 6.34 -20.12 -37.34
N THR A 282 5.71 -20.96 -36.53
CA THR A 282 4.27 -21.24 -36.62
C THR A 282 3.45 -19.97 -36.35
N LEU A 283 3.79 -19.22 -35.30
CA LEU A 283 3.14 -17.94 -34.99
C LEU A 283 3.31 -16.93 -36.13
N SER A 284 4.51 -16.79 -36.69
CA SER A 284 4.76 -15.87 -37.81
C SER A 284 3.97 -16.20 -39.08
N THR A 285 3.79 -17.48 -39.39
CA THR A 285 3.02 -17.87 -40.59
C THR A 285 1.53 -17.61 -40.48
N ARG A 286 1.01 -17.39 -39.26
CA ARG A 286 -0.43 -17.30 -38.96
C ARG A 286 -0.80 -16.04 -38.20
N GLU A 287 0.09 -15.06 -38.16
CA GLU A 287 -0.10 -13.82 -37.39
C GLU A 287 -1.37 -13.05 -37.78
N SER A 288 -1.72 -13.06 -39.06
CA SER A 288 -2.94 -12.43 -39.57
C SER A 288 -4.24 -13.03 -39.02
N GLU A 289 -4.20 -14.20 -38.37
CA GLU A 289 -5.38 -14.85 -37.79
C GLU A 289 -5.71 -14.30 -36.38
N SER A 290 -4.81 -13.59 -35.70
CA SER A 290 -5.07 -13.00 -34.38
C SER A 290 -4.22 -11.73 -34.16
N PRO A 291 -4.79 -10.53 -34.37
CA PRO A 291 -4.06 -9.26 -34.25
C PRO A 291 -3.36 -9.06 -32.90
N GLY A 292 -3.87 -9.66 -31.82
CA GLY A 292 -3.26 -9.57 -30.50
C GLY A 292 -1.94 -10.33 -30.37
N ILE A 293 -1.73 -11.43 -31.12
CA ILE A 293 -0.58 -12.32 -30.90
C ILE A 293 0.76 -11.71 -31.34
N GLU A 294 0.74 -10.72 -32.24
CA GLU A 294 1.93 -10.06 -32.77
C GLU A 294 2.79 -9.45 -31.66
N TYR A 295 2.15 -8.69 -30.76
CA TYR A 295 2.79 -8.04 -29.61
C TYR A 295 3.47 -9.08 -28.71
N TYR A 296 2.75 -10.15 -28.37
CA TYR A 296 3.26 -11.21 -27.49
C TYR A 296 4.37 -12.01 -28.15
N ARG A 297 4.28 -12.27 -29.46
CA ARG A 297 5.32 -12.93 -30.24
C ARG A 297 6.62 -12.11 -30.19
N GLY A 298 6.57 -10.81 -30.44
CA GLY A 298 7.75 -9.94 -30.35
C GLY A 298 8.41 -10.01 -28.97
N GLY A 299 7.60 -10.05 -27.90
CA GLY A 299 8.09 -10.29 -26.54
C GLY A 299 8.77 -11.65 -26.36
N LEU A 300 8.20 -12.73 -26.91
CA LEU A 300 8.78 -14.07 -26.83
C LEU A 300 10.06 -14.21 -27.66
N GLU A 301 10.14 -13.60 -28.85
CA GLU A 301 11.36 -13.57 -29.66
C GLU A 301 12.52 -12.93 -28.87
N LEU A 302 12.24 -11.84 -28.18
CA LEU A 302 13.22 -11.19 -27.31
C LEU A 302 13.61 -12.07 -26.12
N ASP A 303 12.65 -12.71 -25.46
CA ASP A 303 12.94 -13.59 -24.31
C ASP A 303 13.80 -14.79 -24.74
N LEU A 304 13.54 -15.37 -25.91
CA LEU A 304 14.36 -16.42 -26.50
C LEU A 304 15.78 -15.92 -26.78
N LEU A 305 15.89 -14.77 -27.41
CA LEU A 305 17.17 -14.18 -27.77
C LEU A 305 18.03 -13.88 -26.53
N LEU A 306 17.41 -13.41 -25.45
CA LEU A 306 18.06 -13.20 -24.15
C LEU A 306 18.46 -14.51 -23.45
N ALA A 307 17.80 -15.62 -23.76
CA ALA A 307 18.16 -16.93 -23.24
C ALA A 307 19.30 -17.60 -24.05
N GLU A 308 19.35 -17.35 -25.37
CA GLU A 308 20.38 -17.86 -26.27
C GLU A 308 21.69 -17.05 -26.22
N VAL A 309 21.57 -15.74 -26.02
CA VAL A 309 22.69 -14.81 -26.01
C VAL A 309 22.88 -14.31 -24.58
N ALA A 310 23.94 -14.80 -23.93
CA ALA A 310 24.27 -14.39 -22.56
C ALA A 310 24.51 -12.88 -22.43
N ASP A 311 24.94 -12.21 -23.51
CA ASP A 311 25.11 -10.76 -23.56
C ASP A 311 23.78 -10.06 -23.98
N PRO A 312 23.10 -9.35 -23.05
CA PRO A 312 21.84 -8.65 -23.34
C PRO A 312 22.00 -7.56 -24.40
N VAL A 313 23.19 -6.98 -24.55
CA VAL A 313 23.49 -5.95 -25.54
C VAL A 313 23.57 -6.56 -26.94
N ALA A 314 24.18 -7.74 -27.06
CA ALA A 314 24.17 -8.51 -28.29
C ALA A 314 22.75 -9.00 -28.65
N ALA A 315 21.93 -9.34 -27.66
CA ALA A 315 20.50 -9.61 -27.87
C ALA A 315 19.77 -8.40 -28.44
N TYR A 316 19.93 -7.21 -27.85
CA TYR A 316 19.36 -5.97 -28.37
C TYR A 316 19.73 -5.71 -29.85
N LYS A 317 21.02 -5.85 -30.22
CA LYS A 317 21.46 -5.67 -31.62
C LYS A 317 20.82 -6.65 -32.62
N ARG A 318 20.47 -7.84 -32.15
CA ARG A 318 19.87 -8.92 -32.97
C ARG A 318 18.35 -8.82 -33.01
N SER A 319 17.72 -8.02 -32.13
CA SER A 319 16.28 -7.79 -32.15
C SER A 319 15.84 -7.05 -33.42
N LYS A 320 14.67 -7.41 -33.94
CA LYS A 320 14.03 -6.67 -35.04
C LYS A 320 13.38 -5.39 -34.51
N ASP A 321 12.62 -5.51 -33.43
CA ASP A 321 12.01 -4.39 -32.72
C ASP A 321 12.98 -3.87 -31.65
N HIS A 322 13.68 -2.78 -31.98
CA HIS A 322 14.66 -2.17 -31.08
C HIS A 322 13.98 -1.41 -29.94
N ALA A 323 12.78 -0.85 -30.13
CA ALA A 323 12.10 -0.08 -29.09
C ALA A 323 11.63 -1.01 -27.97
N THR A 324 10.92 -2.08 -28.31
CA THR A 324 10.49 -3.09 -27.34
C THR A 324 11.68 -3.79 -26.70
N ALA A 325 12.72 -4.12 -27.47
CA ALA A 325 13.94 -4.72 -26.93
C ALA A 325 14.64 -3.80 -25.94
N PHE A 326 14.81 -2.52 -26.27
CA PHE A 326 15.43 -1.55 -25.39
C PHE A 326 14.68 -1.43 -24.07
N ASN A 327 13.36 -1.26 -24.11
CA ASN A 327 12.54 -1.10 -22.91
C ASN A 327 12.58 -2.35 -22.02
N ARG A 328 12.41 -3.55 -22.58
CA ARG A 328 12.37 -4.78 -21.75
C ARG A 328 13.76 -5.15 -21.22
N ILE A 329 14.82 -5.02 -22.03
CA ILE A 329 16.18 -5.30 -21.59
C ILE A 329 16.61 -4.28 -20.54
N SER A 330 16.37 -2.98 -20.74
CA SER A 330 16.80 -1.96 -19.78
C SER A 330 16.13 -2.14 -18.41
N GLN A 331 14.84 -2.45 -18.36
CA GLN A 331 14.12 -2.74 -17.12
C GLN A 331 14.70 -3.98 -16.41
N LYS A 332 15.02 -5.04 -17.17
CA LYS A 332 15.69 -6.23 -16.62
C LYS A 332 17.05 -5.88 -16.02
N LEU A 333 17.91 -5.17 -16.76
CA LEU A 333 19.24 -4.79 -16.29
C LEU A 333 19.18 -3.84 -15.09
N LEU A 334 18.19 -2.95 -15.04
CA LEU A 334 17.93 -2.06 -13.90
C LEU A 334 17.51 -2.85 -12.64
N ALA A 335 16.67 -3.87 -12.80
CA ALA A 335 16.24 -4.76 -11.71
C ALA A 335 17.39 -5.65 -11.21
N GLU A 336 18.18 -6.21 -12.13
CA GLU A 336 19.36 -7.04 -11.84
C GLU A 336 20.59 -6.23 -11.38
N ARG A 337 20.54 -4.89 -11.51
CA ARG A 337 21.66 -3.96 -11.24
C ARG A 337 22.89 -4.23 -12.09
N ASP A 338 22.70 -4.69 -13.33
CA ASP A 338 23.77 -4.88 -14.32
C ASP A 338 24.07 -3.56 -15.04
N TRP A 339 24.79 -2.69 -14.33
CA TRP A 339 25.09 -1.32 -14.76
C TRP A 339 25.96 -1.24 -16.00
N ASP A 340 26.91 -2.18 -16.14
CA ASP A 340 27.84 -2.20 -17.27
C ASP A 340 27.10 -2.50 -18.57
N ASN A 341 26.21 -3.49 -18.57
CA ASN A 341 25.41 -3.80 -19.75
C ASN A 341 24.32 -2.76 -19.99
N LEU A 342 23.77 -2.14 -18.94
CA LEU A 342 22.80 -1.05 -19.10
C LEU A 342 23.44 0.15 -19.81
N GLU A 343 24.66 0.55 -19.42
CA GLU A 343 25.36 1.65 -20.07
C GLU A 343 25.73 1.32 -21.53
N LYS A 344 26.21 0.10 -21.80
CA LYS A 344 26.46 -0.37 -23.17
C LYS A 344 25.19 -0.38 -24.03
N LEU A 345 24.05 -0.78 -23.44
CA LEU A 345 22.75 -0.76 -24.11
C LEU A 345 22.34 0.67 -24.46
N CYS A 346 22.46 1.61 -23.51
CA CYS A 346 22.22 3.03 -23.70
C CYS A 346 23.10 3.64 -24.81
N GLN A 347 24.39 3.28 -24.86
CA GLN A 347 25.32 3.75 -25.90
C GLN A 347 24.96 3.25 -27.31
N GLN A 348 24.28 2.11 -27.40
CA GLN A 348 23.92 1.49 -28.67
C GLN A 348 22.48 1.76 -29.09
N ASN A 349 21.71 2.52 -28.30
CA ASN A 349 20.36 2.90 -28.67
C ASN A 349 20.38 3.71 -29.99
N ARG A 350 19.59 3.30 -30.98
CA ARG A 350 19.62 3.88 -32.34
C ARG A 350 19.12 5.32 -32.38
N VAL A 351 18.25 5.70 -31.45
CA VAL A 351 17.69 7.06 -31.35
C VAL A 351 18.72 8.02 -30.74
N GLY A 352 19.85 7.49 -30.26
CA GLY A 352 20.98 8.26 -29.76
C GLY A 352 20.85 8.64 -28.28
N PRO A 353 21.88 9.32 -27.75
CA PRO A 353 21.98 9.66 -26.33
C PRO A 353 20.97 10.71 -25.86
N SER A 354 20.32 11.43 -26.78
CA SER A 354 19.27 12.41 -26.50
C SER A 354 17.87 11.81 -26.40
N ASN A 355 17.73 10.49 -26.58
CA ASN A 355 16.45 9.83 -26.34
C ASN A 355 16.08 9.95 -24.84
N PRO A 356 14.85 10.38 -24.50
CA PRO A 356 14.44 10.52 -23.11
C PRO A 356 14.57 9.25 -22.28
N GLU A 357 14.22 8.09 -22.81
CA GLU A 357 14.40 6.80 -22.13
C GLU A 357 15.87 6.54 -21.76
N VAL A 358 16.80 6.86 -22.68
CA VAL A 358 18.24 6.70 -22.44
C VAL A 358 18.71 7.63 -21.32
N ILE A 359 18.22 8.87 -21.30
CA ILE A 359 18.54 9.84 -20.24
C ILE A 359 17.99 9.35 -18.91
N PHE A 360 16.71 8.95 -18.84
CA PHE A 360 16.09 8.43 -17.61
C PHE A 360 16.84 7.21 -17.05
N LEU A 361 17.22 6.26 -17.89
CA LEU A 361 17.98 5.08 -17.46
C LEU A 361 19.36 5.45 -16.92
N ARG A 362 20.04 6.42 -17.55
CA ARG A 362 21.34 6.92 -17.06
C ARG A 362 21.22 7.68 -15.75
N LEU A 363 20.14 8.46 -15.57
CA LEU A 363 19.84 9.13 -14.31
C LEU A 363 19.56 8.11 -13.20
N GLU A 364 18.75 7.09 -13.46
CA GLU A 364 18.48 5.98 -12.53
C GLU A 364 19.75 5.21 -12.17
N GLN A 365 20.57 4.89 -13.16
CA GLN A 365 21.86 4.25 -12.95
C GLN A 365 22.78 5.10 -12.06
N ALA A 366 22.97 6.39 -12.39
CA ALA A 366 23.83 7.29 -11.62
C ALA A 366 23.35 7.44 -10.18
N TRP A 367 22.04 7.58 -9.97
CA TRP A 367 21.44 7.65 -8.64
C TRP A 367 21.68 6.37 -7.81
N ARG A 368 21.36 5.20 -8.38
CA ARG A 368 21.49 3.91 -7.66
C ARG A 368 22.94 3.52 -7.38
N GLN A 369 23.88 3.90 -8.26
CA GLN A 369 25.32 3.70 -8.05
C GLN A 369 25.98 4.79 -7.17
N ARG A 370 25.22 5.79 -6.72
CA ARG A 370 25.74 6.94 -5.95
C ARG A 370 26.78 7.75 -6.71
N GLU A 371 26.72 7.77 -8.04
CA GLU A 371 27.55 8.58 -8.93
C GLU A 371 27.00 10.01 -9.02
N TYR A 372 26.93 10.71 -7.88
CA TYR A 372 26.24 12.01 -7.77
C TYR A 372 26.79 13.07 -8.73
N ASP A 373 28.11 13.10 -8.95
CA ASP A 373 28.73 14.05 -9.89
C ASP A 373 28.26 13.81 -11.34
N ARG A 374 28.10 12.53 -11.72
CA ARG A 374 27.55 12.16 -13.02
C ARG A 374 26.09 12.54 -13.14
N LEU A 375 25.29 12.34 -12.10
CA LEU A 375 23.88 12.73 -12.08
C LEU A 375 23.74 14.26 -12.26
N VAL A 376 24.52 15.05 -11.53
CA VAL A 376 24.53 16.52 -11.66
C VAL A 376 24.86 16.93 -13.10
N LYS A 377 25.90 16.33 -13.71
CA LYS A 377 26.27 16.59 -15.12
C LYS A 377 25.17 16.23 -16.11
N LEU A 378 24.39 15.18 -15.85
CA LEU A 378 23.28 14.78 -16.71
C LEU A 378 22.06 15.71 -16.59
N LEU A 379 21.90 16.39 -15.46
CA LEU A 379 20.80 17.33 -15.19
C LEU A 379 21.22 18.81 -15.34
N THR A 380 22.45 19.09 -15.75
CA THR A 380 22.95 20.48 -15.91
C THR A 380 23.55 20.68 -17.32
N PRO A 381 22.92 21.50 -18.19
CA PRO A 381 21.68 22.27 -17.93
C PRO A 381 20.46 21.35 -17.76
N TRP A 382 19.41 21.89 -17.12
CA TRP A 382 18.17 21.14 -16.88
C TRP A 382 17.55 20.68 -18.22
N PRO A 383 17.33 19.38 -18.44
CA PRO A 383 16.91 18.86 -19.74
C PRO A 383 15.38 18.99 -19.92
N THR A 384 14.86 20.23 -20.00
CA THR A 384 13.42 20.56 -20.00
C THR A 384 12.63 19.76 -21.04
N GLU A 385 13.07 19.73 -22.30
CA GLU A 385 12.34 19.02 -23.37
C GLU A 385 12.25 17.51 -23.13
N THR A 386 13.25 16.93 -22.45
CA THR A 386 13.32 15.51 -22.15
C THR A 386 12.40 15.15 -21.01
N LEU A 387 12.45 15.92 -19.93
CA LEU A 387 11.66 15.65 -18.73
C LEU A 387 10.18 16.02 -18.90
N ALA A 388 9.86 17.01 -19.75
CA ALA A 388 8.49 17.38 -20.07
C ALA A 388 7.68 16.23 -20.68
N GLN A 389 8.33 15.26 -21.33
CA GLN A 389 7.66 14.06 -21.86
C GLN A 389 7.21 13.09 -20.76
N ARG A 390 7.72 13.26 -19.53
CA ARG A 390 7.33 12.53 -18.33
C ARG A 390 7.28 13.49 -17.14
N SER A 391 6.42 14.50 -17.24
CA SER A 391 6.27 15.56 -16.23
C SER A 391 6.15 15.02 -14.81
N TYR A 392 5.46 13.89 -14.62
CA TYR A 392 5.32 13.21 -13.33
C TYR A 392 6.65 12.75 -12.67
N LEU A 393 7.77 12.75 -13.39
CA LEU A 393 9.10 12.43 -12.86
C LEU A 393 9.95 13.67 -12.58
N GLU A 394 9.54 14.87 -13.01
CA GLU A 394 10.36 16.08 -12.90
C GLU A 394 10.72 16.38 -11.44
N ASP A 395 9.73 16.41 -10.56
CA ASP A 395 9.86 16.71 -9.13
C ASP A 395 10.86 15.74 -8.47
N THR A 396 10.75 14.45 -8.80
CA THR A 396 11.67 13.41 -8.31
C THR A 396 13.12 13.70 -8.73
N TRP A 397 13.35 14.21 -9.94
CA TRP A 397 14.70 14.51 -10.41
C TRP A 397 15.23 15.85 -9.89
N ARG A 398 14.38 16.85 -9.65
CA ARG A 398 14.77 18.12 -8.98
C ARG A 398 15.26 17.83 -7.58
N GLU A 399 14.51 17.04 -6.83
CA GLU A 399 14.88 16.59 -5.50
C GLU A 399 16.21 15.81 -5.49
N ARG A 400 16.36 14.82 -6.39
CA ARG A 400 17.58 14.03 -6.51
C ARG A 400 18.79 14.84 -6.94
N LEU A 401 18.61 15.90 -7.74
CA LEU A 401 19.69 16.84 -8.08
C LEU A 401 20.19 17.56 -6.84
N VAL A 402 19.29 18.15 -6.05
CA VAL A 402 19.65 18.84 -4.80
C VAL A 402 20.35 17.90 -3.83
N ARG A 403 19.79 16.70 -3.59
CA ARG A 403 20.45 15.68 -2.76
C ARG A 403 21.84 15.32 -3.26
N SER A 404 22.01 15.21 -4.58
CA SER A 404 23.31 14.91 -5.19
C SER A 404 24.32 16.04 -4.98
N LEU A 405 23.92 17.31 -5.15
CA LEU A 405 24.76 18.47 -4.86
C LEU A 405 25.14 18.55 -3.37
N LEU A 406 24.20 18.31 -2.46
CA LEU A 406 24.46 18.26 -1.02
C LEU A 406 25.48 17.17 -0.65
N ARG A 407 25.33 15.96 -1.22
CA ARG A 407 26.27 14.83 -1.00
C ARG A 407 27.67 15.07 -1.59
N LEU A 408 27.80 15.99 -2.55
CA LEU A 408 29.08 16.44 -3.10
C LEU A 408 29.65 17.66 -2.36
N ASN A 409 29.00 18.13 -1.29
CA ASN A 409 29.33 19.35 -0.56
C ASN A 409 29.27 20.64 -1.41
N ARG A 410 28.46 20.65 -2.47
CA ARG A 410 28.20 21.83 -3.32
C ARG A 410 26.96 22.56 -2.80
N TRP A 411 27.01 23.00 -1.54
CA TRP A 411 25.84 23.48 -0.80
C TRP A 411 25.21 24.74 -1.39
N ASP A 412 26.02 25.67 -1.89
CA ASP A 412 25.52 26.94 -2.45
C ASP A 412 24.80 26.70 -3.77
N GLU A 413 25.33 25.81 -4.61
CA GLU A 413 24.67 25.42 -5.86
C GLU A 413 23.38 24.64 -5.60
N ALA A 414 23.39 23.75 -4.59
CA ALA A 414 22.19 23.04 -4.16
C ALA A 414 21.09 24.03 -3.73
N HIS A 415 21.47 25.00 -2.90
CA HIS A 415 20.54 26.01 -2.38
C HIS A 415 20.01 26.93 -3.47
N GLN A 416 20.87 27.40 -4.37
CA GLN A 416 20.45 28.23 -5.49
C GLN A 416 19.43 27.48 -6.37
N PHE A 417 19.75 26.26 -6.80
CA PHE A 417 18.83 25.47 -7.63
C PHE A 417 17.51 25.17 -6.91
N ALA A 418 17.56 24.85 -5.61
CA ALA A 418 16.37 24.60 -4.82
C ALA A 418 15.50 25.85 -4.64
N GLN A 419 16.11 27.02 -4.50
CA GLN A 419 15.39 28.29 -4.41
C GLN A 419 14.73 28.66 -5.74
N GLU A 420 15.43 28.49 -6.87
CA GLU A 420 14.86 28.67 -8.21
C GLU A 420 13.70 27.70 -8.45
N THR A 421 13.84 26.44 -8.03
CA THR A 421 12.80 25.42 -8.09
C THR A 421 11.56 25.83 -7.30
N TYR A 422 11.73 26.26 -6.05
CA TYR A 422 10.62 26.74 -5.21
C TYR A 422 9.92 27.97 -5.83
N GLN A 423 10.67 28.91 -6.41
CA GLN A 423 10.09 30.10 -7.04
C GLN A 423 9.32 29.80 -8.32
N LEU A 424 9.72 28.78 -9.09
CA LEU A 424 9.11 28.47 -10.39
C LEU A 424 8.02 27.40 -10.30
N HIS A 425 8.12 26.50 -9.33
CA HIS A 425 7.29 25.30 -9.24
C HIS A 425 6.66 25.09 -7.87
N GLU A 426 6.91 25.98 -6.90
CA GLU A 426 6.37 25.89 -5.53
C GLU A 426 6.77 24.59 -4.79
N GLU A 427 7.84 23.92 -5.26
CA GLU A 427 8.36 22.70 -4.65
C GLU A 427 9.27 23.03 -3.45
N ALA A 428 8.73 22.96 -2.23
CA ALA A 428 9.45 23.31 -1.01
C ALA A 428 10.52 22.28 -0.57
N TRP A 429 10.30 20.98 -0.85
CA TRP A 429 11.16 19.90 -0.34
C TRP A 429 12.65 20.02 -0.71
N PRO A 430 13.03 20.31 -1.96
CA PRO A 430 14.43 20.54 -2.30
C PRO A 430 15.04 21.67 -1.47
N LEU A 431 14.31 22.77 -1.25
CA LEU A 431 14.80 23.93 -0.50
C LEU A 431 15.02 23.59 0.97
N VAL A 432 14.06 22.88 1.57
CA VAL A 432 14.12 22.37 2.94
C VAL A 432 15.35 21.49 3.16
N MET A 433 15.68 20.58 2.24
CA MET A 433 16.89 19.76 2.36
C MET A 433 18.15 20.60 2.47
N THR A 434 18.21 21.74 1.78
CA THR A 434 19.35 22.67 1.88
C THR A 434 19.40 23.41 3.20
N TYR A 435 18.24 23.78 3.77
CA TYR A 435 18.18 24.36 5.11
C TYR A 435 18.56 23.34 6.19
N VAL A 436 18.14 22.09 6.05
CA VAL A 436 18.54 21.00 6.95
C VAL A 436 20.05 20.79 6.93
N ALA A 437 20.65 20.72 5.73
CA ALA A 437 22.10 20.58 5.58
C ALA A 437 22.92 21.75 6.17
N ARG A 438 22.30 22.94 6.28
CA ARG A 438 22.89 24.16 6.84
C ARG A 438 22.48 24.41 8.30
N SER A 439 21.76 23.49 8.94
CA SER A 439 21.21 23.64 10.30
C SER A 439 20.37 24.91 10.49
N ASN A 440 19.65 25.36 9.45
CA ASN A 440 18.84 26.58 9.47
C ASN A 440 17.37 26.26 9.76
N ALA A 441 17.04 26.01 11.03
CA ALA A 441 15.68 25.69 11.46
C ALA A 441 14.71 26.88 11.32
N GLU A 442 15.20 28.12 11.38
CA GLU A 442 14.38 29.33 11.31
C GLU A 442 13.72 29.49 9.94
N GLU A 443 14.47 29.27 8.86
CA GLU A 443 13.92 29.34 7.49
C GLU A 443 12.93 28.21 7.21
N ILE A 444 13.14 27.01 7.78
CA ILE A 444 12.15 25.92 7.68
C ILE A 444 10.88 26.32 8.42
N ALA A 445 11.00 26.85 9.64
CA ALA A 445 9.85 27.32 10.41
C ALA A 445 9.10 28.45 9.70
N LYS A 446 9.82 29.30 8.96
CA LYS A 446 9.23 30.34 8.11
C LYS A 446 8.45 29.75 6.94
N LEU A 447 9.03 28.81 6.18
CA LEU A 447 8.33 28.12 5.09
C LEU A 447 7.04 27.45 5.59
N LEU A 448 7.09 26.74 6.73
CA LEU A 448 5.91 26.09 7.31
C LEU A 448 4.81 27.06 7.75
N ARG A 449 5.12 28.35 7.96
CA ARG A 449 4.13 29.40 8.26
C ARG A 449 3.60 30.07 7.01
N GLU A 450 4.41 30.16 5.96
CA GLU A 450 4.11 30.88 4.72
C GLU A 450 3.43 29.99 3.66
N ASP A 451 3.67 28.67 3.71
CA ASP A 451 3.16 27.68 2.76
C ASP A 451 2.39 26.57 3.50
N GLU A 452 1.06 26.66 3.46
CA GLU A 452 0.14 25.73 4.11
C GLU A 452 0.19 24.33 3.46
N SER A 453 0.36 24.27 2.13
CA SER A 453 0.45 23.01 1.40
C SER A 453 1.69 22.23 1.81
N PHE A 454 2.82 22.92 1.96
CA PHE A 454 4.05 22.34 2.47
C PHE A 454 3.91 21.92 3.93
N ALA A 455 3.25 22.72 4.77
CA ALA A 455 3.01 22.35 6.17
C ALA A 455 2.22 21.03 6.31
N GLU A 456 1.31 20.74 5.38
CA GLU A 456 0.59 19.45 5.38
C GLU A 456 1.49 18.30 4.94
N THR A 457 2.23 18.45 3.84
CA THR A 457 3.17 17.40 3.40
C THR A 457 4.28 17.15 4.41
N TRP A 458 4.72 18.17 5.15
CA TRP A 458 5.70 18.07 6.23
C TRP A 458 5.25 17.10 7.32
N LYS A 459 3.97 17.15 7.72
CA LYS A 459 3.42 16.24 8.74
C LYS A 459 3.49 14.78 8.29
N GLN A 460 3.37 14.53 6.98
CA GLN A 460 3.34 13.20 6.39
C GLN A 460 4.73 12.65 6.06
N GLN A 461 5.77 13.49 6.15
CA GLN A 461 7.13 13.10 5.79
C GLN A 461 7.75 12.14 6.81
N ASP A 462 8.33 11.05 6.31
CA ASP A 462 9.11 10.12 7.12
C ASP A 462 10.56 10.58 7.25
N PHE A 463 10.80 11.47 8.22
CA PHE A 463 12.13 12.00 8.52
C PHE A 463 13.13 10.95 8.99
N ALA A 464 12.68 9.78 9.48
CA ALA A 464 13.57 8.77 10.04
C ALA A 464 14.19 7.89 8.95
N THR A 465 13.44 7.58 7.89
CA THR A 465 13.97 6.84 6.73
C THR A 465 14.72 7.73 5.75
N ASP A 466 14.42 9.04 5.75
CA ASP A 466 15.12 10.01 4.90
C ASP A 466 16.46 10.45 5.48
N ARG A 467 17.56 10.01 4.86
CA ARG A 467 18.92 10.32 5.31
C ARG A 467 19.24 11.81 5.37
N GLU A 468 18.77 12.61 4.42
CA GLU A 468 19.09 14.03 4.34
C GLU A 468 18.24 14.86 5.30
N LEU A 469 17.02 14.42 5.59
CA LEU A 469 16.12 15.10 6.51
C LEU A 469 16.25 14.64 7.97
N ARG A 470 16.89 13.49 8.21
CA ARG A 470 17.03 12.89 9.55
C ARG A 470 17.69 13.79 10.60
N ALA A 471 18.47 14.80 10.19
CA ALA A 471 19.02 15.79 11.13
C ALA A 471 17.91 16.60 11.82
N VAL A 472 16.75 16.80 11.18
CA VAL A 472 15.57 17.44 11.78
C VAL A 472 15.14 16.73 13.05
N LEU A 473 15.27 15.39 13.11
CA LEU A 473 14.91 14.61 14.30
C LEU A 473 15.98 14.61 15.40
N LEU A 474 17.26 14.76 15.02
CA LEU A 474 18.38 14.40 15.89
C LEU A 474 19.25 15.58 16.33
N ASP A 475 19.33 16.64 15.53
CA ASP A 475 20.23 17.75 15.77
C ASP A 475 19.56 18.81 16.66
N GLU A 476 20.31 19.34 17.62
CA GLU A 476 19.85 20.36 18.58
C GLU A 476 19.44 21.66 17.89
N ALA A 477 20.02 21.95 16.72
CA ALA A 477 19.64 23.11 15.92
C ALA A 477 18.15 23.13 15.55
N PHE A 478 17.49 21.97 15.50
CA PHE A 478 16.05 21.87 15.19
C PHE A 478 15.18 21.60 16.42
N ALA A 479 15.71 21.69 17.64
CA ALA A 479 14.93 21.40 18.86
C ALA A 479 13.66 22.26 18.97
N GLU A 480 13.77 23.56 18.72
CA GLU A 480 12.62 24.48 18.74
C GLU A 480 11.63 24.15 17.61
N LEU A 481 12.12 23.87 16.40
CA LEU A 481 11.28 23.43 15.29
C LEU A 481 10.51 22.17 15.65
N ARG A 482 11.15 21.20 16.32
CA ARG A 482 10.48 19.97 16.77
C ARG A 482 9.46 20.17 17.89
N GLN A 483 9.61 21.23 18.68
CA GLN A 483 8.62 21.59 19.69
C GLN A 483 7.42 22.30 19.06
N GLN A 484 7.63 23.06 17.99
CA GLN A 484 6.57 23.81 17.30
C GLN A 484 5.83 22.96 16.28
N GLN A 485 6.52 21.99 15.66
CA GLN A 485 6.02 21.22 14.52
C GLN A 485 6.05 19.75 14.86
N LEU A 486 4.92 19.08 14.61
CA LEU A 486 4.76 17.65 14.85
C LEU A 486 5.21 16.85 13.63
N PHE A 487 5.76 15.66 13.84
CA PHE A 487 6.18 14.75 12.78
C PHE A 487 5.48 13.41 12.92
N SER A 488 5.29 12.71 11.80
CA SER A 488 4.82 11.32 11.80
C SER A 488 5.99 10.36 12.04
N LEU A 489 5.72 9.26 12.75
CA LEU A 489 6.62 8.10 12.78
C LEU A 489 6.62 7.39 11.41
N PRO A 490 7.69 6.65 11.05
CA PRO A 490 7.68 5.75 9.91
C PRO A 490 6.43 4.88 9.86
N ASN A 491 5.75 4.83 8.72
CA ASN A 491 4.56 4.00 8.46
C ASN A 491 3.33 4.30 9.34
N HIS A 492 3.28 5.44 10.02
CA HIS A 492 2.09 5.85 10.77
C HIS A 492 1.39 7.00 10.07
N ARG A 493 0.33 6.69 9.31
CA ARG A 493 -0.66 7.67 8.87
C ARG A 493 -1.78 7.69 9.91
N ASP A 494 -2.09 8.87 10.42
CA ASP A 494 -3.17 9.18 11.38
C ASP A 494 -3.09 8.47 12.75
N GLY A 495 -2.59 9.18 13.77
CA GLY A 495 -2.30 8.60 15.09
C GLY A 495 -3.26 9.00 16.21
N GLU A 496 -3.94 7.99 16.78
CA GLU A 496 -4.63 7.98 18.09
C GLU A 496 -3.67 8.11 19.29
N SER A 497 -2.36 8.10 19.04
CA SER A 497 -1.32 8.24 20.06
C SER A 497 -0.22 9.22 19.67
N LEU A 498 0.41 9.80 20.68
CA LEU A 498 1.56 10.69 20.59
C LEU A 498 2.66 10.19 21.51
N THR A 499 3.86 10.11 20.96
CA THR A 499 5.07 9.72 21.65
C THR A 499 5.97 10.94 21.83
N LEU A 500 6.19 11.35 23.06
CA LEU A 500 7.11 12.45 23.43
C LEU A 500 8.45 11.85 23.88
N LEU A 501 9.54 12.42 23.40
CA LEU A 501 10.90 12.02 23.75
C LEU A 501 11.50 13.05 24.70
N TYR A 502 11.87 12.63 25.92
CA TYR A 502 12.45 13.50 26.94
C TYR A 502 13.93 13.18 27.18
N ARG A 503 14.75 14.19 27.54
CA ARG A 503 16.17 13.97 27.89
C ARG A 503 16.35 13.18 29.19
N GLN A 504 15.39 13.27 30.09
CA GLN A 504 15.39 12.64 31.41
C GLN A 504 14.02 12.01 31.68
N PRO A 505 13.95 10.97 32.53
CA PRO A 505 12.67 10.37 32.86
C PRO A 505 11.82 11.39 33.61
N ILE A 506 10.55 11.47 33.25
CA ILE A 506 9.59 12.33 33.95
C ILE A 506 8.80 11.48 34.91
N LYS A 507 8.80 11.90 36.17
CA LYS A 507 7.85 11.38 37.15
C LYS A 507 6.47 11.97 36.86
N LEU A 508 5.52 11.13 36.46
CA LEU A 508 4.15 11.53 36.13
C LEU A 508 3.30 11.76 37.39
N SER A 509 3.77 12.64 38.27
CA SER A 509 3.07 12.98 39.51
C SER A 509 1.80 13.79 39.24
N GLU A 510 0.76 13.60 40.05
CA GLU A 510 -0.48 14.37 39.96
C GLU A 510 -0.26 15.89 39.96
N PRO A 511 0.61 16.50 40.82
CA PRO A 511 0.88 17.94 40.77
C PRO A 511 1.45 18.39 39.43
N TRP A 512 2.37 17.62 38.85
CA TRP A 512 3.00 17.92 37.55
C TRP A 512 1.97 17.88 36.42
N LEU A 513 1.12 16.84 36.41
CA LEU A 513 0.05 16.69 35.42
C LEU A 513 -0.99 17.81 35.55
N ARG A 514 -1.40 18.15 36.77
CA ARG A 514 -2.35 19.24 37.01
C ARG A 514 -1.78 20.58 36.60
N GLU A 515 -0.52 20.88 36.91
CA GLU A 515 0.15 22.12 36.50
C GLU A 515 0.17 22.28 34.97
N ARG A 516 0.41 21.19 34.24
CA ARG A 516 0.59 21.22 32.79
C ARG A 516 -0.71 21.14 31.99
N LEU A 517 -1.66 20.33 32.46
CA LEU A 517 -2.89 20.05 31.73
C LEU A 517 -4.07 20.89 32.22
N SER A 518 -4.11 21.32 33.49
CA SER A 518 -5.26 22.06 34.01
C SER A 518 -5.28 23.49 33.49
N GLN A 519 -6.42 23.89 32.95
CA GLN A 519 -6.76 25.28 32.68
C GLN A 519 -7.85 25.74 33.65
N PRO A 520 -7.99 27.06 33.90
CA PRO A 520 -9.10 27.58 34.72
C PRO A 520 -10.46 27.05 34.28
N ASP A 521 -10.64 26.85 32.97
CA ASP A 521 -11.91 26.47 32.35
C ASP A 521 -11.98 24.97 31.98
N ALA A 522 -10.90 24.22 32.18
CA ALA A 522 -10.80 22.80 31.87
C ALA A 522 -9.78 22.12 32.80
N PRO A 523 -10.14 21.86 34.07
CA PRO A 523 -9.25 21.16 35.00
C PRO A 523 -8.98 19.74 34.49
N ALA A 524 -7.72 19.32 34.53
CA ALA A 524 -7.39 17.93 34.28
C ALA A 524 -7.72 17.10 35.53
N GLU A 525 -8.53 16.06 35.37
CA GLU A 525 -8.80 15.09 36.42
C GLU A 525 -7.83 13.94 36.29
N VAL A 526 -6.90 13.85 37.22
CA VAL A 526 -5.94 12.75 37.27
C VAL A 526 -6.58 11.60 38.04
N LEU A 527 -6.91 10.51 37.36
CA LEU A 527 -7.67 9.38 37.93
C LEU A 527 -6.75 8.44 38.71
N VAL A 528 -5.59 8.10 38.14
CA VAL A 528 -4.61 7.18 38.71
C VAL A 528 -3.22 7.64 38.30
N THR A 529 -2.25 7.61 39.23
CA THR A 529 -0.83 7.77 38.90
C THR A 529 0.00 6.70 39.61
N SER A 530 0.99 6.18 38.90
CA SER A 530 2.21 5.60 39.46
C SER A 530 3.37 6.56 39.18
N GLU A 531 4.62 6.16 39.50
CA GLU A 531 5.78 6.99 39.12
C GLU A 531 5.91 7.14 37.59
N ASP A 532 5.48 6.10 36.85
CA ASP A 532 5.77 5.92 35.42
C ASP A 532 4.50 5.85 34.54
N THR A 533 3.29 5.84 35.12
CA THR A 533 2.04 5.81 34.35
C THR A 533 0.99 6.70 34.97
N ALA A 534 0.13 7.33 34.18
CA ALA A 534 -1.01 8.08 34.67
C ALA A 534 -2.21 7.99 33.72
N ALA A 535 -3.41 7.88 34.29
CA ALA A 535 -4.66 8.04 33.57
C ALA A 535 -5.21 9.45 33.86
N VAL A 536 -5.43 10.24 32.81
CA VAL A 536 -5.89 11.63 32.94
C VAL A 536 -7.14 11.84 32.10
N THR A 537 -8.19 12.41 32.69
CA THR A 537 -9.34 12.93 31.95
C THR A 537 -9.11 14.42 31.73
N TRP A 538 -9.11 14.85 30.47
CA TRP A 538 -8.94 16.25 30.09
C TRP A 538 -9.86 16.62 28.95
N LYS A 539 -10.61 17.73 29.09
CA LYS A 539 -11.68 18.14 28.16
C LYS A 539 -12.67 17.00 27.83
N GLY A 540 -13.02 16.18 28.82
CA GLY A 540 -13.95 15.06 28.66
C GLY A 540 -13.36 13.81 27.99
N ARG A 541 -12.09 13.82 27.57
CA ARG A 541 -11.41 12.67 26.97
C ARG A 541 -10.41 12.05 27.94
N ARG A 542 -10.28 10.72 27.91
CA ARG A 542 -9.33 9.99 28.74
C ARG A 542 -8.04 9.73 27.97
N PHE A 543 -6.92 10.01 28.63
CA PHE A 543 -5.57 9.78 28.12
C PHE A 543 -4.85 8.82 29.04
N LEU A 544 -4.17 7.83 28.46
CA LEU A 544 -3.18 7.03 29.15
C LEU A 544 -1.79 7.58 28.84
N LEU A 545 -1.09 7.98 29.90
CA LEU A 545 0.26 8.51 29.86
C LEU A 545 1.21 7.45 30.43
N MET A 546 2.27 7.10 29.72
CA MET A 546 3.29 6.18 30.21
C MET A 546 4.68 6.74 29.99
N SER A 547 5.44 7.00 31.05
CA SER A 547 6.86 7.32 31.01
C SER A 547 7.68 6.03 31.13
N VAL A 548 8.38 5.64 30.07
CA VAL A 548 9.18 4.42 30.02
C VAL A 548 10.65 4.79 29.95
N PRO A 549 11.51 4.32 30.89
CA PRO A 549 12.94 4.41 30.72
C PRO A 549 13.37 3.55 29.52
N THR A 550 14.14 4.11 28.61
CA THR A 550 14.64 3.43 27.41
C THR A 550 15.33 2.08 27.59
N PRO A 551 16.05 1.77 28.69
CA PRO A 551 16.67 0.44 28.84
C PRO A 551 15.67 -0.72 28.98
N TYR A 552 14.36 -0.47 29.02
CA TYR A 552 13.33 -1.52 29.09
C TYR A 552 12.79 -1.99 27.73
N PHE A 553 13.17 -1.35 26.62
CA PHE A 553 12.91 -1.92 25.30
C PHE A 553 14.02 -2.93 24.98
N PRO A 554 13.70 -4.23 24.78
CA PRO A 554 14.69 -5.14 24.23
C PRO A 554 15.18 -4.58 22.88
N PRO A 555 16.47 -4.73 22.53
CA PRO A 555 17.01 -4.25 21.25
C PRO A 555 16.14 -4.69 20.04
N ASP A 556 15.58 -5.89 20.16
CA ASP A 556 14.70 -6.54 19.18
C ASP A 556 13.36 -5.81 18.96
N HIS A 557 12.91 -4.97 19.90
CA HIS A 557 11.70 -4.14 19.77
C HIS A 557 11.97 -2.76 19.15
N VAL A 558 13.19 -2.22 19.32
CA VAL A 558 13.62 -1.01 18.60
C VAL A 558 13.79 -1.31 17.10
N GLU A 559 14.20 -2.53 16.76
CA GLU A 559 14.22 -3.02 15.37
C GLU A 559 12.82 -3.15 14.74
N ASN A 560 11.74 -3.26 15.53
CA ASN A 560 10.36 -3.30 15.04
C ASN A 560 9.76 -1.92 14.73
N LEU A 561 10.42 -0.83 15.12
CA LEU A 561 10.09 0.54 14.70
C LEU A 561 10.64 0.88 13.30
N VAL A 562 11.35 -0.07 12.67
CA VAL A 562 11.98 0.08 11.36
C VAL A 562 11.43 -1.02 10.44
N PRO A 563 10.87 -0.69 9.25
CA PRO A 563 10.19 -1.68 8.42
C PRO A 563 11.14 -2.77 7.89
N SER A 564 10.64 -4.02 7.77
CA SER A 564 11.40 -5.18 7.24
C SER A 564 11.90 -5.03 5.79
N ASN A 565 11.38 -4.02 5.07
CA ASN A 565 11.72 -3.75 3.68
C ASN A 565 12.75 -2.62 3.54
N SER A 566 13.06 -1.93 4.65
CA SER A 566 14.21 -1.05 4.73
C SER A 566 15.46 -1.89 5.01
N ARG A 567 16.62 -1.47 4.46
CA ARG A 567 17.89 -2.12 4.84
C ARG A 567 18.00 -2.09 6.37
N PRO A 568 18.39 -3.19 7.04
CA PRO A 568 18.71 -3.14 8.46
C PRO A 568 19.69 -1.99 8.67
N LEU A 569 19.34 -1.08 9.59
CA LEU A 569 20.22 0.03 9.94
C LEU A 569 21.57 -0.59 10.35
N PRO A 570 22.71 -0.10 9.84
CA PRO A 570 24.00 -0.65 10.21
C PRO A 570 24.14 -0.65 11.73
N LYS A 571 24.58 -1.77 12.35
CA LYS A 571 24.92 -1.78 13.78
C LYS A 571 25.87 -0.62 14.08
N GLY A 572 25.45 0.28 14.98
CA GLY A 572 26.15 1.54 15.28
C GLY A 572 25.58 2.80 14.62
N ASP A 573 24.40 2.71 13.97
CA ASP A 573 23.73 3.89 13.43
C ASP A 573 23.22 4.83 14.55
N ARG A 574 23.41 6.13 14.37
CA ARG A 574 23.17 7.17 15.40
C ARG A 574 21.73 7.23 15.89
N TYR A 575 20.73 6.77 15.13
CA TYR A 575 19.32 6.79 15.55
C TYR A 575 18.99 5.63 16.48
N THR A 576 19.46 4.43 16.15
CA THR A 576 19.44 3.28 17.05
C THR A 576 20.18 3.63 18.34
N VAL A 577 21.38 4.22 18.24
CA VAL A 577 22.14 4.69 19.42
C VAL A 577 21.43 5.83 20.17
N TYR A 578 20.72 6.73 19.49
CA TYR A 578 20.04 7.87 20.13
C TYR A 578 18.76 7.45 20.86
N VAL A 579 17.94 6.61 20.22
CA VAL A 579 16.77 5.98 20.82
C VAL A 579 17.22 5.01 21.92
N GLU A 580 18.29 4.24 21.76
CA GLU A 580 18.76 3.30 22.80
C GLU A 580 19.47 3.97 23.98
N GLN A 581 20.11 5.14 23.82
CA GLN A 581 21.00 5.68 24.86
C GLN A 581 20.52 6.94 25.59
N ARG A 582 19.52 7.70 25.09
CA ARG A 582 19.26 9.05 25.66
C ARG A 582 17.83 9.57 25.74
N ALA A 583 16.82 8.89 25.17
CA ALA A 583 15.45 9.40 25.19
C ALA A 583 14.57 8.62 26.18
N HIS A 584 13.94 9.28 27.13
CA HIS A 584 12.84 8.70 27.90
C HIS A 584 11.55 8.87 27.11
N LEU A 585 10.78 7.78 26.98
CA LEU A 585 9.59 7.75 26.14
C LEU A 585 8.38 8.12 27.00
N MET A 586 7.58 9.11 26.58
CA MET A 586 6.26 9.32 27.14
C MET A 586 5.22 9.07 26.07
N ILE A 587 4.44 8.00 26.21
CA ILE A 587 3.37 7.68 25.27
C ILE A 587 2.06 8.24 25.82
N VAL A 588 1.35 8.98 25.00
CA VAL A 588 0.04 9.56 25.23
C VAL A 588 -0.93 8.84 24.28
N ALA A 589 -1.81 8.00 24.81
CA ALA A 589 -2.82 7.31 24.01
C ALA A 589 -4.21 7.80 24.40
N LEU A 590 -5.08 8.06 23.42
CA LEU A 590 -6.50 8.26 23.66
C LEU A 590 -7.20 6.95 24.00
N ARG A 591 -8.22 7.06 24.85
CA ARG A 591 -9.24 6.03 25.06
C ARG A 591 -10.53 6.50 24.40
N ASP A 592 -11.01 5.76 23.41
CA ASP A 592 -12.37 5.91 22.90
C ASP A 592 -13.32 5.28 23.90
N ASP A 593 -14.04 6.12 24.64
CA ASP A 593 -15.16 5.68 25.47
C ASP A 593 -16.52 5.97 24.81
N ASP A 594 -16.56 6.54 23.59
CA ASP A 594 -17.80 6.87 22.86
C ASP A 594 -17.80 6.30 21.43
N ASP A 595 -18.93 5.72 21.01
CA ASP A 595 -19.26 5.16 19.69
C ASP A 595 -19.27 6.18 18.53
N ASP A 596 -18.55 7.30 18.62
CA ASP A 596 -18.51 8.32 17.57
C ASP A 596 -17.12 8.40 16.90
N PRO A 597 -16.84 7.53 15.91
CA PRO A 597 -15.56 7.48 15.20
C PRO A 597 -15.28 8.76 14.37
N TRP A 598 -16.21 9.72 14.30
CA TRP A 598 -16.12 10.87 13.39
C TRP A 598 -15.60 12.14 14.05
N ASN A 599 -15.34 12.15 15.36
CA ASN A 599 -14.88 13.34 16.09
C ASN A 599 -13.35 13.34 16.29
N SER A 600 -12.61 13.63 15.21
CA SER A 600 -11.14 13.57 15.07
C SER A 600 -10.35 13.42 16.39
N PRO A 601 -9.96 12.19 16.76
CA PRO A 601 -9.07 11.88 17.90
C PRO A 601 -7.79 12.75 17.89
N SER A 602 -7.29 13.08 16.70
CA SER A 602 -6.01 13.74 16.47
C SER A 602 -5.84 15.09 17.18
N ILE A 603 -6.87 15.94 17.20
CA ILE A 603 -6.78 17.30 17.75
C ILE A 603 -6.53 17.26 19.26
N SER A 604 -7.24 16.38 19.98
CA SER A 604 -7.13 16.32 21.43
C SER A 604 -5.80 15.70 21.92
N VAL A 605 -5.24 14.74 21.18
CA VAL A 605 -3.90 14.19 21.45
C VAL A 605 -2.83 15.23 21.15
N ARG A 606 -2.99 15.99 20.05
CA ARG A 606 -2.09 17.11 19.71
C ARG A 606 -2.09 18.18 20.78
N GLU A 607 -3.27 18.63 21.22
CA GLU A 607 -3.39 19.65 22.25
C GLU A 607 -2.86 19.17 23.62
N CYS A 608 -3.16 17.93 24.00
CA CYS A 608 -2.63 17.33 25.23
C CYS A 608 -1.11 17.23 25.15
N GLY A 609 -0.59 16.72 24.03
CA GLY A 609 0.83 16.66 23.71
C GLY A 609 1.53 18.01 23.81
N ALA A 610 0.99 19.02 23.14
CA ALA A 610 1.53 20.38 23.13
C ALA A 610 1.60 21.00 24.53
N ARG A 611 0.71 20.61 25.45
CA ARG A 611 0.76 21.05 26.86
C ARG A 611 1.81 20.31 27.68
N LEU A 612 2.07 19.05 27.32
CA LEU A 612 3.12 18.22 27.91
C LEU A 612 4.51 18.59 27.36
N LEU A 613 4.58 19.26 26.20
CA LEU A 613 5.80 19.87 25.69
C LEU A 613 6.36 20.88 26.70
N ASN A 614 7.56 20.60 27.22
CA ASN A 614 8.33 21.50 28.06
C ASN A 614 9.75 21.63 27.51
N ALA A 615 10.59 22.44 28.17
CA ALA A 615 11.97 22.69 27.74
C ALA A 615 12.86 21.42 27.68
N ASP A 616 12.45 20.32 28.31
CA ASP A 616 13.18 19.05 28.34
C ASP A 616 12.68 18.04 27.29
N VAL A 617 11.63 18.36 26.52
CA VAL A 617 11.22 17.58 25.36
C VAL A 617 12.20 17.79 24.22
N VAL A 618 12.73 16.67 23.76
CA VAL A 618 13.64 16.58 22.63
C VAL A 618 12.91 16.38 21.31
N GLY A 619 11.70 15.81 21.34
CA GLY A 619 10.84 15.71 20.16
C GLY A 619 9.47 15.12 20.48
N ALA A 620 8.53 15.28 19.55
CA ALA A 620 7.19 14.73 19.61
C ALA A 620 6.87 14.00 18.31
N ILE A 621 6.24 12.83 18.41
CA ILE A 621 5.98 11.97 17.25
C ILE A 621 4.60 11.33 17.30
N HIS A 622 3.84 11.39 16.22
CA HIS A 622 2.53 10.73 16.12
C HIS A 622 2.61 9.28 15.65
N GLY A 623 1.74 8.43 16.21
CA GLY A 623 1.61 7.02 15.82
C GLY A 623 0.20 6.46 16.01
N GLN A 624 -0.18 5.47 15.21
CA GLN A 624 -1.31 4.59 15.53
C GLN A 624 -0.97 3.72 16.74
N SER A 625 -1.97 3.28 17.49
CA SER A 625 -1.77 2.38 18.63
C SER A 625 -0.89 1.22 18.18
N ILE A 626 0.24 0.99 18.85
CA ILE A 626 1.06 -0.17 18.55
C ILE A 626 0.19 -1.40 18.88
N GLY A 627 0.17 -2.46 18.07
CA GLY A 627 -0.74 -3.60 18.29
C GLY A 627 -0.74 -4.14 19.74
N TRP A 628 0.41 -4.08 20.44
CA TRP A 628 0.52 -4.47 21.86
C TRP A 628 -0.17 -3.51 22.85
N PHE A 629 -0.47 -2.26 22.46
CA PHE A 629 -1.25 -1.31 23.26
C PHE A 629 -2.71 -1.74 23.37
N LYS A 630 -3.31 -2.27 22.28
CA LYS A 630 -4.68 -2.80 22.32
C LYS A 630 -4.80 -3.99 23.28
N ASP A 631 -3.72 -4.76 23.45
CA ASP A 631 -3.64 -5.87 24.40
C ASP A 631 -3.30 -5.41 25.83
N LEU A 632 -2.59 -4.29 25.99
CA LEU A 632 -2.27 -3.70 27.30
C LEU A 632 -3.41 -2.90 27.91
N ILE A 633 -4.32 -2.32 27.11
CA ILE A 633 -5.47 -1.55 27.64
C ILE A 633 -6.34 -2.46 28.54
N PRO A 634 -6.76 -3.66 28.12
CA PRO A 634 -7.44 -4.63 28.99
C PRO A 634 -6.57 -5.08 30.17
N LEU A 635 -5.26 -5.27 29.97
CA LEU A 635 -4.33 -5.69 31.04
C LEU A 635 -4.15 -4.59 32.11
N ALA A 636 -4.19 -3.32 31.71
CA ALA A 636 -4.14 -2.15 32.57
C ALA A 636 -5.47 -1.92 33.30
N GLU A 637 -6.60 -2.35 32.72
CA GLU A 637 -7.92 -2.35 33.36
C GLU A 637 -8.02 -3.41 34.47
N ASP A 638 -7.58 -4.64 34.20
CA ASP A 638 -7.38 -5.67 35.24
C ASP A 638 -6.34 -5.21 36.28
N SER A 639 -5.41 -4.34 35.87
CA SER A 639 -4.41 -3.73 36.75
C SER A 639 -4.85 -2.43 37.40
N ALA A 640 -6.00 -1.82 37.13
CA ALA A 640 -6.42 -0.63 37.88
C ALA A 640 -6.75 -1.02 39.34
N GLU A 641 -7.34 -2.22 39.51
CA GLU A 641 -7.47 -2.88 40.81
C GLU A 641 -6.13 -3.41 41.36
N ALA A 642 -5.19 -3.84 40.50
CA ALA A 642 -3.86 -4.30 40.93
C ALA A 642 -2.83 -3.18 41.19
N LEU A 643 -2.97 -2.00 40.58
CA LEU A 643 -2.10 -0.82 40.75
C LEU A 643 -2.44 -0.11 42.07
N ALA A 644 -3.68 -0.22 42.54
CA ALA A 644 -4.03 0.06 43.93
C ALA A 644 -3.21 -0.79 44.92
N SER A 645 -2.62 -1.92 44.49
CA SER A 645 -1.77 -2.80 45.30
C SER A 645 -0.25 -2.49 45.29
N ARG A 646 0.20 -1.40 44.63
CA ARG A 646 1.59 -0.89 44.62
C ARG A 646 2.69 -1.82 44.07
N ARG A 647 2.42 -2.72 43.13
CA ARG A 647 3.50 -3.52 42.49
C ARG A 647 4.10 -2.85 41.25
N PRO A 648 5.43 -2.90 41.04
CA PRO A 648 6.09 -2.35 39.85
C PRO A 648 5.90 -3.22 38.60
N PHE A 649 5.74 -2.57 37.44
CA PHE A 649 5.42 -3.17 36.14
C PHE A 649 6.52 -4.10 35.58
N SER A 650 7.77 -3.94 36.04
CA SER A 650 8.94 -4.72 35.61
C SER A 650 8.87 -6.21 35.98
N GLU A 651 7.95 -6.61 36.86
CA GLU A 651 7.75 -7.99 37.28
C GLU A 651 6.84 -8.81 36.33
N ILE A 652 6.28 -8.18 35.28
CA ILE A 652 5.17 -8.74 34.48
C ILE A 652 5.57 -9.15 33.04
N ALA A 653 6.71 -8.70 32.51
CA ALA A 653 7.09 -8.95 31.11
C ALA A 653 7.97 -10.20 30.89
N PRO A 654 7.61 -11.15 29.99
CA PRO A 654 8.43 -12.32 29.67
C PRO A 654 9.47 -12.04 28.56
N GLN A 655 10.69 -12.59 28.70
CA GLN A 655 11.75 -12.56 27.69
C GLN A 655 11.66 -13.77 26.73
N GLY A 656 11.58 -13.54 25.40
CA GLY A 656 11.69 -14.61 24.40
C GLY A 656 11.36 -14.18 22.95
N PHE A 657 12.02 -14.82 21.96
CA PHE A 657 11.91 -14.54 20.52
C PHE A 657 10.48 -14.64 19.97
N VAL A 658 9.92 -13.56 19.41
CA VAL A 658 8.57 -13.55 18.82
C VAL A 658 8.62 -13.98 17.34
N VAL A 659 7.83 -15.00 16.97
CA VAL A 659 7.48 -15.26 15.56
C VAL A 659 6.40 -14.24 15.19
N ARG A 660 6.69 -13.41 14.19
CA ARG A 660 5.89 -12.24 13.82
C ARG A 660 4.56 -12.66 13.17
N GLU A 661 3.49 -11.99 13.60
CA GLU A 661 2.20 -11.95 12.91
C GLU A 661 2.36 -11.04 11.68
N ARG A 662 2.41 -11.62 10.48
CA ARG A 662 2.13 -10.91 9.23
C ARG A 662 0.69 -11.24 8.87
N ASP A 663 -0.14 -10.21 8.73
CA ASP A 663 -1.48 -10.21 8.15
C ASP A 663 -1.99 -11.61 7.75
N ASN A 664 -2.63 -12.29 8.71
CA ASN A 664 -3.32 -13.58 8.56
C ASN A 664 -2.58 -14.75 7.86
N ASP A 665 -1.27 -14.66 7.62
CA ASP A 665 -0.49 -15.70 6.94
C ASP A 665 0.85 -15.99 7.66
N PHE A 666 0.93 -17.15 8.33
CA PHE A 666 2.14 -17.68 8.96
C PHE A 666 3.10 -18.29 7.91
N GLN A 667 3.68 -17.46 7.03
CA GLN A 667 4.62 -17.96 6.01
C GLN A 667 6.08 -17.61 6.33
N LEU A 668 6.91 -18.65 6.50
CA LEU A 668 8.37 -18.49 6.42
C LEU A 668 8.78 -18.18 4.96
N SER A 669 9.62 -17.16 4.76
CA SER A 669 10.23 -16.86 3.46
C SER A 669 11.12 -18.01 2.97
N PRO A 670 11.44 -18.10 1.66
CA PRO A 670 12.35 -19.11 1.13
C PRO A 670 13.72 -19.13 1.84
N ASP A 671 14.25 -17.97 2.20
CA ASP A 671 15.53 -17.83 2.90
C ASP A 671 15.45 -18.29 4.35
N GLU A 672 14.36 -17.97 5.07
CA GLU A 672 14.10 -18.45 6.43
C GLU A 672 13.89 -19.96 6.46
N LYS A 673 13.18 -20.53 5.48
CA LYS A 673 13.03 -21.99 5.30
C LYS A 673 14.39 -22.67 5.11
N GLN A 674 15.25 -22.08 4.27
CA GLN A 674 16.58 -22.61 4.01
C GLN A 674 17.51 -22.46 5.23
N ALA A 675 17.39 -21.35 5.98
CA ALA A 675 18.14 -21.13 7.22
C ALA A 675 17.72 -22.12 8.32
N LEU A 676 16.41 -22.29 8.53
CA LEU A 676 15.85 -23.24 9.48
C LEU A 676 16.28 -24.68 9.15
N LYS A 677 16.25 -25.05 7.87
CA LYS A 677 16.72 -26.36 7.41
C LYS A 677 18.21 -26.59 7.74
N LYS A 678 19.07 -25.62 7.47
CA LYS A 678 20.50 -25.69 7.82
C LYS A 678 20.71 -25.81 9.32
N LEU A 679 19.97 -25.06 10.13
CA LEU A 679 20.08 -25.12 11.59
C LEU A 679 19.67 -26.50 12.13
N ILE A 680 18.58 -27.08 11.61
CA ILE A 680 18.15 -28.45 11.97
C ILE A 680 19.22 -29.47 11.58
N GLU A 681 19.81 -29.35 10.38
CA GLU A 681 20.91 -30.21 9.94
C GLU A 681 22.15 -30.06 10.85
N PHE A 682 22.51 -28.83 11.24
CA PHE A 682 23.61 -28.58 12.18
C PHE A 682 23.34 -29.20 13.56
N GLN A 683 22.13 -29.06 14.09
CA GLN A 683 21.78 -29.64 15.37
C GLN A 683 21.79 -31.18 15.34
N ARG A 684 21.48 -31.80 14.20
CA ARG A 684 21.64 -33.25 14.01
C ARG A 684 23.10 -33.70 14.02
N ILE A 685 24.00 -32.86 13.50
CA ILE A 685 25.44 -33.13 13.46
C ILE A 685 26.07 -32.93 14.84
N ASP A 686 25.68 -31.88 15.56
CA ASP A 686 26.12 -31.61 16.93
C ASP A 686 24.92 -31.48 17.90
N PRO A 687 24.53 -32.59 18.56
CA PRO A 687 23.44 -32.59 19.53
C PRO A 687 23.68 -31.72 20.77
N LYS A 688 24.91 -31.21 20.98
CA LYS A 688 25.22 -30.30 22.09
C LYS A 688 24.77 -28.86 21.83
N LEU A 689 24.41 -28.53 20.58
CA LEU A 689 23.86 -27.22 20.27
C LEU A 689 22.49 -27.02 20.95
N PRO A 690 22.19 -25.80 21.45
CA PRO A 690 20.93 -25.51 22.09
C PRO A 690 19.75 -25.83 21.15
N PRO A 691 18.60 -26.26 21.69
CA PRO A 691 17.41 -26.52 20.90
C PRO A 691 16.97 -25.30 20.12
N ILE A 692 16.68 -25.51 18.83
CA ILE A 692 15.99 -24.50 18.03
C ILE A 692 14.57 -24.40 18.59
N LEU A 693 14.24 -23.27 19.19
CA LEU A 693 12.90 -22.97 19.69
C LEU A 693 12.19 -22.09 18.68
N VAL A 694 10.94 -22.43 18.38
CA VAL A 694 9.99 -21.55 17.69
C VAL A 694 8.84 -21.26 18.63
N ASN A 695 8.41 -20.01 18.63
CA ASN A 695 7.25 -19.59 19.39
C ASN A 695 6.02 -19.67 18.50
N VAL A 696 5.03 -20.47 18.88
CA VAL A 696 3.81 -20.69 18.10
C VAL A 696 2.70 -19.90 18.75
N LEU A 697 2.09 -19.00 17.98
CA LEU A 697 0.87 -18.30 18.40
C LEU A 697 -0.31 -19.27 18.23
N MET A 698 -0.93 -19.65 19.34
CA MET A 698 -2.17 -20.40 19.34
C MET A 698 -3.34 -19.44 19.57
N VAL A 699 -4.39 -19.60 18.76
CA VAL A 699 -5.59 -18.76 18.82
C VAL A 699 -6.79 -19.66 19.10
N ASP A 700 -7.48 -19.44 20.21
CA ASP A 700 -8.75 -20.08 20.53
C ASP A 700 -9.80 -19.01 20.83
N ALA A 701 -10.85 -18.97 19.99
CA ALA A 701 -12.08 -18.15 20.00
C ALA A 701 -11.96 -16.64 20.28
N GLN A 702 -11.17 -16.20 21.26
CA GLN A 702 -10.90 -14.82 21.67
C GLN A 702 -9.51 -14.61 22.33
N ILE A 703 -8.69 -15.65 22.45
CA ILE A 703 -7.43 -15.61 23.23
C ILE A 703 -6.25 -15.99 22.35
N ARG A 704 -5.22 -15.15 22.38
CA ARG A 704 -3.93 -15.32 21.70
C ARG A 704 -2.87 -15.70 22.74
N MET A 705 -2.20 -16.86 22.57
CA MET A 705 -1.11 -17.28 23.45
C MET A 705 0.12 -17.74 22.65
N VAL A 706 1.31 -17.36 23.10
CA VAL A 706 2.57 -17.73 22.47
C VAL A 706 3.25 -18.81 23.29
N GLU A 707 3.44 -19.98 22.69
CA GLU A 707 4.01 -21.14 23.36
C GLU A 707 5.30 -21.60 22.70
N PRO A 708 6.35 -21.98 23.46
CA PRO A 708 7.62 -22.41 22.88
C PRO A 708 7.57 -23.88 22.46
N PHE A 709 8.01 -24.15 21.24
CA PHE A 709 8.20 -25.49 20.70
C PHE A 709 9.64 -25.71 20.23
N ARG A 710 10.23 -26.83 20.63
CA ARG A 710 11.52 -27.29 20.15
C ARG A 710 11.37 -27.95 18.78
N VAL A 711 12.03 -27.41 17.77
CA VAL A 711 12.03 -27.99 16.42
C VAL A 711 12.83 -29.29 16.39
N ILE A 712 12.21 -30.35 15.89
CA ILE A 712 12.81 -31.69 15.73
C ILE A 712 13.18 -31.95 14.27
N ASP A 713 12.29 -31.59 13.35
CA ASP A 713 12.41 -31.90 11.92
C ASP A 713 11.64 -30.90 11.07
N LEU A 714 12.00 -30.82 9.80
CA LEU A 714 11.28 -30.06 8.77
C LEU A 714 11.09 -30.98 7.56
N ARG A 715 9.85 -31.36 7.28
CA ARG A 715 9.51 -32.29 6.20
C ARG A 715 8.83 -31.56 5.05
N ARG A 716 9.10 -31.99 3.83
CA ARG A 716 8.37 -31.50 2.65
C ARG A 716 7.13 -32.37 2.45
N GLN A 717 5.96 -31.77 2.35
CA GLN A 717 4.72 -32.51 2.07
C GLN A 717 4.70 -33.02 0.62
N ARG A 718 3.92 -34.08 0.38
CA ARG A 718 3.78 -34.73 -0.93
C ARG A 718 3.15 -33.82 -1.99
N PHE A 719 2.35 -32.83 -1.59
CA PHE A 719 1.56 -31.97 -2.47
C PHE A 719 2.09 -30.52 -2.58
N GLY A 720 3.29 -30.24 -2.05
CA GLY A 720 3.80 -28.87 -1.89
C GLY A 720 3.66 -28.41 -0.43
N GLY A 721 4.49 -27.47 0.03
CA GLY A 721 4.53 -27.04 1.43
C GLY A 721 5.55 -27.79 2.30
N TYR A 722 5.74 -27.30 3.53
CA TYR A 722 6.58 -27.90 4.55
C TYR A 722 5.78 -28.14 5.83
N GLU A 723 6.17 -29.14 6.61
CA GLU A 723 5.66 -29.40 7.96
C GLU A 723 6.83 -29.32 8.93
N LEU A 724 6.65 -28.56 10.00
CA LEU A 724 7.55 -28.53 11.12
C LEU A 724 7.14 -29.63 12.12
N ILE A 725 8.04 -30.54 12.43
CA ILE A 725 7.83 -31.45 13.56
C ILE A 725 8.47 -30.77 14.76
N ALA A 726 7.67 -30.43 15.76
CA ALA A 726 8.13 -29.72 16.93
C ALA A 726 7.63 -30.38 18.22
N GLU A 727 8.36 -30.21 19.31
CA GLU A 727 8.07 -30.73 20.64
C GLU A 727 7.67 -29.56 21.54
N PHE A 728 6.56 -29.64 22.26
CA PHE A 728 6.21 -28.61 23.23
C PHE A 728 7.29 -28.51 24.31
N ALA A 729 7.87 -27.31 24.44
CA ALA A 729 9.03 -27.03 25.30
C ALA A 729 8.66 -26.27 26.58
N GLY A 730 7.36 -26.07 26.85
CA GLY A 730 6.90 -25.48 28.09
C GLY A 730 7.34 -26.30 29.32
N PRO A 731 7.62 -25.65 30.47
CA PRO A 731 8.15 -26.33 31.66
C PRO A 731 7.10 -27.17 32.39
N THR A 732 5.81 -26.92 32.15
CA THR A 732 4.67 -27.60 32.75
C THR A 732 3.57 -27.80 31.71
N PRO A 733 2.63 -28.74 31.91
CA PRO A 733 1.45 -28.82 31.08
C PRO A 733 0.77 -27.46 30.98
N ASN A 734 0.38 -27.06 29.77
CA ASN A 734 -0.31 -25.80 29.58
C ASN A 734 -1.66 -25.86 30.32
N THR A 735 -1.92 -24.89 31.18
CA THR A 735 -3.13 -24.89 32.02
C THR A 735 -4.41 -24.66 31.22
N ARG A 736 -4.31 -24.03 30.04
CA ARG A 736 -5.44 -23.75 29.14
C ARG A 736 -5.61 -24.77 28.04
N PHE A 737 -4.52 -25.41 27.61
CA PHE A 737 -4.51 -26.53 26.68
C PHE A 737 -3.90 -27.76 27.38
N PRO A 738 -4.65 -28.48 28.23
CA PRO A 738 -4.14 -29.58 29.05
C PRO A 738 -3.49 -30.73 28.26
N GLU A 739 -3.79 -30.80 26.97
CA GLU A 739 -3.17 -31.67 25.98
C GLU A 739 -1.72 -31.30 25.69
N LEU A 740 -1.32 -30.01 25.73
CA LEU A 740 0.06 -29.59 25.61
C LEU A 740 0.85 -29.97 26.86
N ARG A 741 1.58 -31.08 26.78
CA ARG A 741 2.46 -31.55 27.86
C ARG A 741 3.91 -31.49 27.40
N PRO A 742 4.87 -31.18 28.31
CA PRO A 742 6.28 -31.15 27.97
C PRO A 742 6.68 -32.45 27.28
N GLY A 743 7.32 -32.37 26.11
CA GLY A 743 7.71 -33.54 25.34
C GLY A 743 6.70 -34.02 24.29
N LEU A 744 5.50 -33.44 24.24
CA LEU A 744 4.49 -33.80 23.24
C LEU A 744 4.90 -33.26 21.86
N LYS A 745 4.83 -34.14 20.85
CA LYS A 745 5.24 -33.82 19.48
C LYS A 745 4.03 -33.43 18.64
N PHE A 746 4.21 -32.37 17.87
CA PHE A 746 3.25 -31.81 16.94
C PHE A 746 3.82 -31.82 15.55
N VAL A 747 2.93 -32.01 14.58
CA VAL A 747 3.19 -31.68 13.19
C VAL A 747 2.49 -30.35 12.96
N ILE A 748 3.27 -29.28 12.82
CA ILE A 748 2.79 -27.94 12.56
C ILE A 748 2.93 -27.72 11.06
N PRO A 749 1.84 -27.74 10.28
CA PRO A 749 1.91 -27.43 8.86
C PRO A 749 2.41 -25.98 8.69
N ILE A 750 3.48 -25.81 7.92
CA ILE A 750 3.90 -24.52 7.38
C ILE A 750 3.20 -24.42 6.01
N GLU A 751 1.87 -24.35 6.04
CA GLU A 751 1.05 -24.27 4.84
C GLU A 751 1.10 -22.87 4.22
N GLN A 752 1.09 -22.82 2.88
CA GLN A 752 0.22 -21.87 2.18
C GLN A 752 -1.18 -22.44 2.35
N VAL A 753 -2.07 -21.73 3.06
CA VAL A 753 -3.36 -22.28 3.52
C VAL A 753 -4.18 -22.79 2.33
N TYR A 754 -4.41 -24.10 2.29
CA TYR A 754 -5.49 -24.71 1.53
C TYR A 754 -6.57 -25.16 2.51
N ASN A 755 -7.64 -24.37 2.60
CA ASN A 755 -8.71 -24.57 3.55
C ASN A 755 -9.58 -25.79 3.15
N PHE A 756 -9.29 -26.98 3.68
CA PHE A 756 -10.23 -28.09 3.63
C PHE A 756 -11.22 -27.98 4.79
N GLY A 757 -12.47 -27.67 4.44
CA GLY A 757 -13.60 -27.73 5.36
C GLY A 757 -13.74 -29.11 6.01
N LYS A 758 -13.77 -29.11 7.35
CA LYS A 758 -14.41 -30.06 8.27
C LYS A 758 -14.57 -31.52 7.80
N LYS A 759 -13.78 -32.43 8.39
CA LYS A 759 -14.26 -33.45 9.37
C LYS A 759 -13.15 -34.44 9.80
N SER A 760 -12.95 -34.47 11.13
CA SER A 760 -12.73 -35.64 12.01
C SER A 760 -11.35 -36.32 12.08
N PRO A 761 -10.99 -36.94 13.23
CA PRO A 761 -11.28 -36.61 14.63
C PRO A 761 -10.13 -35.86 15.32
#